data_AF-A0AA45MKP4-F1
#
_entry.id   AF-A0AA45MKP4-F1
#
_cell.length_a   1.000
_cell.length_b   1.000
_cell.length_c   1.000
_cell.angle_alpha   90.00
_cell.angle_beta   90.00
_cell.angle_gamma   90.00
#
_symmetry.space_group_name_H-M   'P 1'
#
loop_
_entity.id
_entity.type
_entity.pdbx_description
1 polymer ?
#
loop_
_entity_poly.entity_id
_entity_poly.type
_entity_poly.pdbx_seq_one_letter_code
_entity_poly.pdbx_strand_id
1 'polypeptide(L)'
;MSAHNYLLHRLATLMWMLVLACLPAPATAAPAGHGIAVLLPYGPGASGVDLIAADMRTHLMAQGYNPADIFLEYLDLERNADPLYRQNLRRLLLDKFAQRRIEVVITVLQPALDYLLRDAPDLLPEATVITVLSALKPGLSPGAHRMFEMNGAVNYRATLEQAMALFPATRHVEVVVGASETEARELADVRAALQPWADRVSVADTRALSLEEVAARLAGLPADSIVLGVAMRRDRTGRNFNRLDALRQVAPASRAPFFVFYDLGVGERNFLGGHVFSIRGEARRVARLAYELASGIRAAPPGVTPWQPQRVSLYDWPQLQRLGADPARLPPETQFVNRPVPIWEQYRSEVAAAALVILALLAMLCAMLWQIRRKSLAEQALLANQERYRALVNGAPEAIVVVDSMHGRIVDHNRKAEQLFGRSAAELRAAEVAELYAATAAEQAAVRESVRAHITRALAGEQLVFERTVRSSDGREIPCEVWLSSLASGGRTLLRVSYIDITLRKRAEAELGRHQHQLEQLVDERTAALSIALGQAQEASRAKSNFVSNVSHELRTPMNAIIGMSTLALDLQLDAKARNYIEKVQRAAENLLGIINNILDFSRVEAGKLTLEVIPFRLDEVLDNLATMIVQPAASKGVELLFRVAPEVPAALLGDPLRLGQILTNLGNNAVKFTERGRIVVEVAQLARDAAGSELHFTVADTGIGMPPEHCARLFQAFSQADDTITRKYGGSGLGLAISKELALLLGGRIWVESTLGQGSVFHLVCRFGVPAVAPAKTVPSDLRAQAVARLAGAHLLLVDDNEMNQELAQDLLSKAGITFEVAGDGSEALDLLARSGPFDGVLMDCQMPVMDGYTATRAIRSQPQWQTLPVLAMTANAMSDDRARALEAGMNDHIAKPLNVQQMFATMAQWITPARPAAAPAPAAPAAAADAAQFAVLPGIDARAGLATMGGSAAMYRKMLRRFRSEQAGFAQAFGAARAAGDSVTARRIAHTLRGAAGMIGALQAQAAAAALEQACRDGAPDSQADALQARVAAELDVVLAGLLPLDLEPEAAAPLAPLDEAALRAGLAGLKNLLDDNDGAALALAVRLAREAHGTPAEAPLRVVAAAVEDYDFELALRALHGMAPALS
;
A
#
# COMPACT_ATOMS: atom_id res chain seq x y z
N MET A 1 39.60 -33.71 -19.80
CA MET A 1 38.23 -33.26 -19.41
C MET A 1 38.08 -33.51 -17.93
N SER A 2 38.07 -32.46 -17.12
CA SER A 2 38.24 -32.55 -15.67
C SER A 2 36.93 -32.89 -14.95
N ALA A 3 37.05 -33.46 -13.75
CA ALA A 3 35.96 -33.82 -12.83
C ALA A 3 34.92 -32.72 -12.58
N HIS A 4 35.24 -31.47 -12.96
CA HIS A 4 34.37 -30.31 -12.84
C HIS A 4 33.17 -30.34 -13.79
N ASN A 5 33.33 -30.82 -15.03
CA ASN A 5 32.21 -30.93 -15.97
C ASN A 5 31.21 -32.02 -15.56
N TYR A 6 31.67 -33.04 -14.85
CA TYR A 6 30.82 -34.14 -14.38
C TYR A 6 29.90 -33.72 -13.24
N LEU A 7 30.37 -32.80 -12.38
CA LEU A 7 29.59 -32.28 -11.25
C LEU A 7 28.49 -31.32 -11.71
N LEU A 8 28.80 -30.43 -12.65
CA LEU A 8 27.85 -29.51 -13.27
C LEU A 8 26.73 -30.26 -14.00
N HIS A 9 27.08 -31.35 -14.70
CA HIS A 9 26.07 -32.12 -15.42
C HIS A 9 25.11 -32.82 -14.45
N ARG A 10 25.59 -33.41 -13.35
CA ARG A 10 24.74 -34.06 -12.34
C ARG A 10 23.85 -33.07 -11.60
N LEU A 11 24.33 -31.87 -11.31
CA LEU A 11 23.52 -30.81 -10.70
C LEU A 11 22.39 -30.38 -11.65
N ALA A 12 22.66 -30.23 -12.95
CA ALA A 12 21.64 -29.92 -13.94
C ALA A 12 20.61 -31.06 -14.09
N THR A 13 21.03 -32.33 -14.05
CA THR A 13 20.10 -33.48 -14.10
C THR A 13 19.23 -33.56 -12.85
N LEU A 14 19.78 -33.29 -11.66
CA LEU A 14 19.03 -33.29 -10.40
C LEU A 14 17.97 -32.17 -10.39
N MET A 15 18.31 -31.00 -10.92
CA MET A 15 17.40 -29.86 -11.04
C MET A 15 16.25 -30.16 -12.00
N TRP A 16 16.51 -30.83 -13.12
CA TRP A 16 15.48 -31.27 -14.06
C TRP A 16 14.54 -32.32 -13.47
N MET A 17 15.05 -33.26 -12.67
CA MET A 17 14.21 -34.24 -11.98
C MET A 17 13.30 -33.60 -10.92
N LEU A 18 13.79 -32.56 -10.21
CA LEU A 18 13.00 -31.80 -9.24
C LEU A 18 11.88 -30.97 -9.90
N VAL A 19 12.12 -30.42 -11.09
CA VAL A 19 11.11 -29.70 -11.87
C VAL A 19 10.03 -30.65 -12.41
N LEU A 20 10.41 -31.85 -12.86
CA LEU A 20 9.47 -32.89 -13.31
C LEU A 20 8.61 -33.47 -12.17
N ALA A 21 9.12 -33.49 -10.94
CA ALA A 21 8.39 -33.95 -9.76
C ALA A 21 7.33 -32.94 -9.25
N CYS A 22 7.37 -31.69 -9.72
CA CYS A 22 6.44 -30.62 -9.31
C CYS A 22 5.31 -30.35 -10.33
N LEU A 23 5.26 -31.07 -11.46
CA LEU A 23 4.17 -30.95 -12.42
C LEU A 23 2.93 -31.71 -11.90
N PRO A 24 1.74 -31.09 -11.83
CA PRO A 24 0.52 -31.81 -11.49
C PRO A 24 0.24 -32.88 -12.55
N ALA A 25 -0.11 -34.09 -12.09
CA ALA A 25 -0.50 -35.17 -12.99
C ALA A 25 -1.68 -34.72 -13.87
N PRO A 26 -1.69 -35.05 -15.17
CA PRO A 26 -2.81 -34.70 -16.05
C PRO A 26 -4.10 -35.33 -15.51
N ALA A 27 -5.14 -34.51 -15.34
CA ALA A 27 -6.47 -34.99 -15.00
C ALA A 27 -6.93 -35.99 -16.08
N THR A 28 -7.10 -37.25 -15.69
CA THR A 28 -7.69 -38.28 -16.55
C THR A 28 -9.11 -37.87 -16.89
N ALA A 29 -9.43 -37.74 -18.18
CA ALA A 29 -10.78 -37.44 -18.62
C ALA A 29 -11.76 -38.50 -18.11
N ALA A 30 -12.86 -38.07 -17.50
CA ALA A 30 -13.91 -38.95 -16.99
C ALA A 30 -14.54 -39.78 -18.13
N PRO A 31 -15.04 -40.99 -17.83
CA PRO A 31 -15.64 -41.86 -18.83
C PRO A 31 -16.94 -41.24 -19.39
N ALA A 32 -16.94 -40.85 -20.66
CA ALA A 32 -18.13 -40.28 -21.32
C ALA A 32 -19.30 -41.29 -21.30
N GLY A 33 -20.43 -40.89 -20.71
CA GLY A 33 -21.71 -41.62 -20.79
C GLY A 33 -22.05 -42.63 -19.67
N HIS A 34 -21.32 -42.65 -18.56
CA HIS A 34 -21.61 -43.52 -17.40
C HIS A 34 -22.11 -42.70 -16.22
N GLY A 35 -23.37 -42.91 -15.82
CA GLY A 35 -23.98 -42.17 -14.72
C GLY A 35 -23.82 -42.82 -13.35
N ILE A 36 -23.91 -42.00 -12.30
CA ILE A 36 -23.94 -42.42 -10.90
C ILE A 36 -25.26 -41.94 -10.30
N ALA A 37 -26.02 -42.85 -9.68
CA ALA A 37 -27.24 -42.49 -8.95
C ALA A 37 -27.02 -42.52 -7.44
N VAL A 38 -27.59 -41.55 -6.74
CA VAL A 38 -27.55 -41.42 -5.28
C VAL A 38 -28.97 -41.40 -4.77
N LEU A 39 -29.35 -42.41 -4.00
CA LEU A 39 -30.68 -42.56 -3.42
C LEU A 39 -30.67 -42.04 -1.98
N LEU A 40 -31.45 -40.99 -1.75
CA LEU A 40 -31.57 -40.26 -0.48
C LEU A 40 -32.97 -40.52 0.10
N PRO A 41 -33.12 -40.96 1.35
CA PRO A 41 -34.40 -41.45 1.87
C PRO A 41 -35.34 -40.33 2.32
N TYR A 42 -34.86 -39.09 2.43
CA TYR A 42 -35.63 -37.93 2.86
C TYR A 42 -35.98 -37.04 1.67
N GLY A 43 -36.93 -36.11 1.86
CA GLY A 43 -37.09 -34.96 0.97
C GLY A 43 -35.97 -33.91 1.13
N PRO A 44 -35.87 -32.95 0.19
CA PRO A 44 -34.93 -31.83 0.28
C PRO A 44 -35.13 -31.01 1.58
N GLY A 45 -34.04 -30.53 2.18
CA GLY A 45 -34.06 -29.73 3.42
C GLY A 45 -33.66 -30.52 4.69
N ALA A 46 -33.24 -31.77 4.55
CA ALA A 46 -32.70 -32.56 5.65
C ALA A 46 -31.19 -32.27 5.82
N SER A 47 -30.85 -31.32 6.69
CA SER A 47 -29.50 -30.69 6.80
C SER A 47 -28.30 -31.65 6.79
N GLY A 48 -28.41 -32.85 7.37
CA GLY A 48 -27.33 -33.84 7.37
C GLY A 48 -27.18 -34.63 6.06
N VAL A 49 -28.30 -34.95 5.39
CA VAL A 49 -28.30 -35.74 4.16
C VAL A 49 -28.00 -34.88 2.94
N ASP A 50 -28.50 -33.64 2.94
CA ASP A 50 -28.19 -32.65 1.91
C ASP A 50 -26.68 -32.34 1.89
N LEU A 51 -26.03 -32.30 3.07
CA LEU A 51 -24.60 -32.07 3.17
C LEU A 51 -23.79 -33.23 2.58
N ILE A 52 -24.16 -34.48 2.89
CA ILE A 52 -23.52 -35.68 2.30
C ILE A 52 -23.68 -35.66 0.78
N ALA A 53 -24.88 -35.38 0.29
CA ALA A 53 -25.16 -35.33 -1.15
C ALA A 53 -24.37 -34.22 -1.85
N ALA A 54 -24.29 -33.02 -1.26
CA ALA A 54 -23.55 -31.89 -1.78
C ALA A 54 -22.04 -32.14 -1.80
N ASP A 55 -21.47 -32.65 -0.71
CA ASP A 55 -20.05 -32.99 -0.64
C ASP A 55 -19.71 -34.09 -1.65
N MET A 56 -20.54 -35.13 -1.76
CA MET A 56 -20.30 -36.23 -2.70
C MET A 56 -20.37 -35.75 -4.16
N ARG A 57 -21.36 -34.93 -4.52
CA ARG A 57 -21.45 -34.30 -5.86
C ARG A 57 -20.21 -33.46 -6.16
N THR A 58 -19.77 -32.64 -5.21
CA THR A 58 -18.59 -31.78 -5.36
C THR A 58 -17.32 -32.58 -5.63
N HIS A 59 -17.12 -33.69 -4.90
CA HIS A 59 -15.94 -34.53 -5.09
C HIS A 59 -16.01 -35.34 -6.39
N LEU A 60 -17.19 -35.82 -6.80
CA LEU A 60 -17.36 -36.46 -8.11
C LEU A 60 -17.01 -35.48 -9.25
N MET A 61 -17.51 -34.24 -9.18
CA MET A 61 -17.17 -33.19 -10.17
C MET A 61 -15.67 -32.87 -10.19
N ALA A 62 -15.01 -32.84 -9.03
CA ALA A 62 -13.56 -32.64 -8.95
C ALA A 62 -12.74 -33.79 -9.57
N GLN A 63 -13.31 -35.00 -9.68
CA GLN A 63 -12.74 -36.13 -10.42
C GLN A 63 -13.08 -36.09 -11.93
N GLY A 64 -13.74 -35.03 -12.41
CA GLY A 64 -14.04 -34.81 -13.82
C GLY A 64 -15.42 -35.28 -14.28
N TYR A 65 -16.30 -35.74 -13.38
CA TYR A 65 -17.68 -36.12 -13.75
C TYR A 65 -18.51 -34.90 -14.18
N ASN A 66 -19.30 -35.05 -15.25
CA ASN A 66 -20.27 -34.05 -15.64
C ASN A 66 -21.44 -34.03 -14.65
N PRO A 67 -21.89 -32.85 -14.17
CA PRO A 67 -23.07 -32.73 -13.31
C PRO A 67 -24.33 -33.44 -13.85
N ALA A 68 -24.49 -33.50 -15.18
CA ALA A 68 -25.64 -34.14 -15.82
C ALA A 68 -25.67 -35.68 -15.66
N ASP A 69 -24.53 -36.29 -15.32
CA ASP A 69 -24.37 -37.73 -15.13
C ASP A 69 -24.44 -38.14 -13.65
N ILE A 70 -24.67 -37.18 -12.74
CA ILE A 70 -24.84 -37.41 -11.30
C ILE A 70 -26.30 -37.22 -10.91
N PHE A 71 -27.00 -38.30 -10.60
CA PHE A 71 -28.43 -38.29 -10.28
C PHE A 71 -28.63 -38.32 -8.76
N LEU A 72 -29.14 -37.23 -8.18
CA LEU A 72 -29.51 -37.17 -6.76
C LEU A 72 -31.03 -37.35 -6.63
N GLU A 73 -31.48 -38.51 -6.13
CA GLU A 73 -32.89 -38.85 -5.98
C GLU A 73 -33.34 -38.80 -4.52
N TYR A 74 -34.22 -37.85 -4.21
CA TYR A 74 -34.87 -37.71 -2.91
C TYR A 74 -36.17 -38.55 -2.89
N LEU A 75 -36.17 -39.62 -2.12
CA LEU A 75 -37.22 -40.64 -2.09
C LEU A 75 -38.34 -40.35 -1.07
N ASP A 76 -38.11 -39.41 -0.14
CA ASP A 76 -39.04 -39.00 0.93
C ASP A 76 -39.83 -40.13 1.62
N LEU A 77 -39.15 -41.25 1.88
CA LEU A 77 -39.70 -42.52 2.36
C LEU A 77 -40.15 -42.47 3.83
N GLU A 78 -39.59 -41.55 4.61
CA GLU A 78 -39.93 -41.41 6.03
C GLU A 78 -41.16 -40.53 6.26
N ARG A 79 -41.43 -39.54 5.40
CA ARG A 79 -42.68 -38.77 5.45
C ARG A 79 -43.86 -39.54 4.83
N ASN A 80 -43.58 -40.39 3.84
CA ASN A 80 -44.60 -41.10 3.07
C ASN A 80 -44.46 -42.62 3.25
N ALA A 81 -45.20 -43.16 4.23
CA ALA A 81 -45.22 -44.59 4.53
C ALA A 81 -46.21 -45.39 3.63
N ASP A 82 -47.00 -44.71 2.80
CA ASP A 82 -48.02 -45.31 1.94
C ASP A 82 -47.40 -46.30 0.93
N PRO A 83 -47.83 -47.59 0.90
CA PRO A 83 -47.39 -48.54 -0.10
C PRO A 83 -47.62 -48.07 -1.55
N LEU A 84 -48.70 -47.33 -1.81
CA LEU A 84 -49.01 -46.81 -3.14
C LEU A 84 -47.97 -45.75 -3.58
N TYR A 85 -47.51 -44.91 -2.65
CA TYR A 85 -46.44 -43.95 -2.91
C TYR A 85 -45.14 -44.68 -3.34
N ARG A 86 -44.75 -45.73 -2.60
CA ARG A 86 -43.55 -46.52 -2.92
C ARG A 86 -43.64 -47.18 -4.30
N GLN A 87 -44.82 -47.69 -4.66
CA GLN A 87 -45.05 -48.30 -5.98
C GLN A 87 -45.00 -47.28 -7.12
N ASN A 88 -45.57 -46.08 -6.92
CA ASN A 88 -45.51 -44.99 -7.89
C ASN A 88 -44.08 -44.45 -8.06
N LEU A 89 -43.36 -44.29 -6.95
CA LEU A 89 -41.95 -43.90 -6.95
C LEU A 89 -41.09 -44.90 -7.73
N ARG A 90 -41.34 -46.20 -7.58
CA ARG A 90 -40.64 -47.24 -8.34
C ARG A 90 -40.87 -47.07 -9.84
N ARG A 91 -42.13 -46.90 -10.26
CA ARG A 91 -42.46 -46.69 -11.68
C ARG A 91 -41.75 -45.46 -12.25
N LEU A 92 -41.76 -44.35 -11.52
CA LEU A 92 -41.08 -43.11 -11.92
C LEU A 92 -39.58 -43.30 -12.11
N LEU A 93 -38.91 -43.97 -11.16
CA LEU A 93 -37.47 -44.21 -11.21
C LEU A 93 -37.08 -45.19 -12.34
N LEU A 94 -37.90 -46.23 -12.58
CA LEU A 94 -37.71 -47.12 -13.72
C LEU A 94 -37.81 -46.37 -15.04
N ASP A 95 -38.83 -45.53 -15.23
CA ASP A 95 -39.00 -44.72 -16.43
C ASP A 95 -37.84 -43.72 -16.60
N LYS A 96 -37.40 -43.08 -15.51
CA LYS A 96 -36.30 -42.10 -15.50
C LYS A 96 -34.95 -42.72 -15.88
N PHE A 97 -34.67 -43.93 -15.41
CA PHE A 97 -33.39 -44.61 -15.66
C PHE A 97 -33.40 -45.55 -16.87
N ALA A 98 -34.55 -45.81 -17.50
CA ALA A 98 -34.69 -46.76 -18.61
C ALA A 98 -33.71 -46.55 -19.78
N GLN A 99 -33.32 -45.29 -20.06
CA GLN A 99 -32.39 -44.94 -21.15
C GLN A 99 -31.04 -44.42 -20.64
N ARG A 100 -30.73 -44.59 -19.35
CA ARG A 100 -29.51 -44.11 -18.72
C ARG A 100 -28.63 -45.29 -18.33
N ARG A 101 -27.34 -45.21 -18.67
CA ARG A 101 -26.37 -46.22 -18.24
C ARG A 101 -25.83 -45.84 -16.86
N ILE A 102 -26.44 -46.38 -15.80
CA ILE A 102 -25.99 -46.17 -14.41
C ILE A 102 -25.19 -47.39 -13.96
N GLU A 103 -23.89 -47.22 -13.68
CA GLU A 103 -23.02 -48.33 -13.26
C GLU A 103 -22.88 -48.44 -11.74
N VAL A 104 -23.12 -47.34 -11.03
CA VAL A 104 -22.99 -47.26 -9.57
C VAL A 104 -24.23 -46.60 -8.97
N VAL A 105 -24.78 -47.23 -7.94
CA VAL A 105 -25.86 -46.69 -7.11
C VAL A 105 -25.36 -46.52 -5.69
N ILE A 106 -25.50 -45.34 -5.13
CA ILE A 106 -25.13 -45.03 -3.76
C ILE A 106 -26.41 -44.92 -2.94
N THR A 107 -26.58 -45.75 -1.92
CA THR A 107 -27.73 -45.68 -1.01
C THR A 107 -27.31 -45.02 0.31
N VAL A 108 -27.97 -43.94 0.69
CA VAL A 108 -27.67 -43.21 1.92
C VAL A 108 -28.70 -43.56 2.99
N LEU A 109 -28.24 -44.08 4.13
CA LEU A 109 -29.05 -44.59 5.24
C LEU A 109 -29.96 -45.80 4.88
N GLN A 110 -30.44 -46.46 5.93
CA GLN A 110 -31.14 -47.73 5.82
C GLN A 110 -32.42 -47.70 4.96
N PRO A 111 -33.30 -46.67 5.02
CA PRO A 111 -34.55 -46.70 4.25
C PRO A 111 -34.33 -46.69 2.73
N ALA A 112 -33.27 -46.04 2.23
CA ALA A 112 -32.95 -46.03 0.81
C ALA A 112 -32.48 -47.41 0.34
N LEU A 113 -31.68 -48.10 1.15
CA LEU A 113 -31.25 -49.48 0.88
C LEU A 113 -32.43 -50.46 0.95
N ASP A 114 -33.28 -50.35 1.97
CA ASP A 114 -34.47 -51.18 2.12
C ASP A 114 -35.41 -51.00 0.92
N TYR A 115 -35.58 -49.77 0.44
CA TYR A 115 -36.39 -49.48 -0.74
C TYR A 115 -35.82 -50.11 -2.01
N LEU A 116 -34.52 -49.95 -2.26
CA LEU A 116 -33.85 -50.56 -3.42
C LEU A 116 -33.99 -52.09 -3.41
N LEU A 117 -33.77 -52.74 -2.27
CA LEU A 117 -33.74 -54.21 -2.21
C LEU A 117 -35.12 -54.87 -2.08
N ARG A 118 -36.09 -54.23 -1.39
CA ARG A 118 -37.42 -54.81 -1.14
C ARG A 118 -38.49 -54.24 -2.04
N ASP A 119 -38.54 -52.92 -2.16
CA ASP A 119 -39.67 -52.23 -2.77
C ASP A 119 -39.43 -52.04 -4.29
N ALA A 120 -38.17 -51.95 -4.74
CA ALA A 120 -37.75 -51.78 -6.14
C ALA A 120 -36.55 -52.66 -6.56
N PRO A 121 -36.61 -54.00 -6.39
CA PRO A 121 -35.48 -54.91 -6.65
C PRO A 121 -35.05 -55.01 -8.12
N ASP A 122 -35.88 -54.51 -9.04
CA ASP A 122 -35.62 -54.43 -10.48
C ASP A 122 -35.00 -53.10 -10.91
N LEU A 123 -34.79 -52.16 -9.97
CA LEU A 123 -34.18 -50.87 -10.25
C LEU A 123 -32.66 -51.03 -10.38
N LEU A 124 -32.13 -50.73 -11.56
CA LEU A 124 -30.68 -50.72 -11.84
C LEU A 124 -29.97 -52.07 -11.51
N PRO A 125 -30.47 -53.21 -11.99
CA PRO A 125 -30.10 -54.56 -11.49
C PRO A 125 -28.63 -54.94 -11.67
N GLU A 126 -27.92 -54.31 -12.63
CA GLU A 126 -26.50 -54.57 -12.92
C GLU A 126 -25.55 -53.60 -12.20
N ALA A 127 -26.09 -52.54 -11.60
CA ALA A 127 -25.30 -51.51 -10.95
C ALA A 127 -24.67 -52.02 -9.65
N THR A 128 -23.43 -51.58 -9.39
CA THR A 128 -22.75 -51.84 -8.12
C THR A 128 -23.30 -50.89 -7.07
N VAL A 129 -23.71 -51.43 -5.93
CA VAL A 129 -24.29 -50.63 -4.83
C VAL A 129 -23.20 -50.28 -3.83
N ILE A 130 -23.10 -49.00 -3.48
CA ILE A 130 -22.29 -48.54 -2.34
C ILE A 130 -23.27 -48.07 -1.26
N THR A 131 -23.29 -48.75 -0.12
CA THR A 131 -24.12 -48.35 1.00
C THR A 131 -23.38 -47.33 1.85
N VAL A 132 -24.07 -46.31 2.32
CA VAL A 132 -23.55 -45.28 3.22
C VAL A 132 -24.43 -45.25 4.45
N LEU A 133 -23.84 -45.50 5.63
CA LEU A 133 -24.58 -45.54 6.90
C LEU A 133 -25.76 -46.55 6.90
N SER A 134 -25.59 -47.67 6.20
CA SER A 134 -26.60 -48.72 6.08
C SER A 134 -25.97 -50.09 5.85
N ALA A 135 -26.67 -51.13 6.28
CA ALA A 135 -26.21 -52.52 6.19
C ALA A 135 -27.35 -53.43 5.75
N LEU A 136 -27.01 -54.57 5.16
CA LEU A 136 -27.96 -55.59 4.77
C LEU A 136 -28.60 -56.20 6.03
N LYS A 137 -29.92 -56.03 6.17
CA LYS A 137 -30.66 -56.59 7.31
C LYS A 137 -30.78 -58.12 7.18
N PRO A 138 -30.79 -58.86 8.30
CA PRO A 138 -31.11 -60.28 8.30
C PRO A 138 -32.46 -60.54 7.62
N GLY A 139 -32.48 -61.41 6.61
CA GLY A 139 -33.69 -61.76 5.84
C GLY A 139 -33.92 -60.97 4.56
N LEU A 140 -33.14 -59.93 4.26
CA LEU A 140 -33.10 -59.29 2.95
C LEU A 140 -32.01 -59.90 2.06
N SER A 141 -32.33 -60.20 0.80
CA SER A 141 -31.35 -60.66 -0.20
C SER A 141 -30.82 -59.46 -0.99
N PRO A 142 -29.50 -59.39 -1.28
CA PRO A 142 -28.93 -58.36 -2.15
C PRO A 142 -29.34 -58.53 -3.62
N GLY A 143 -30.00 -59.64 -3.98
CA GLY A 143 -30.41 -59.93 -5.36
C GLY A 143 -29.20 -60.10 -6.28
N ALA A 144 -29.23 -59.43 -7.44
CA ALA A 144 -28.14 -59.41 -8.42
C ALA A 144 -27.05 -58.36 -8.11
N HIS A 145 -27.27 -57.48 -7.11
CA HIS A 145 -26.37 -56.39 -6.83
C HIS A 145 -25.07 -56.87 -6.17
N ARG A 146 -23.96 -56.32 -6.65
CA ARG A 146 -22.65 -56.36 -5.98
C ARG A 146 -22.58 -55.17 -5.04
N MET A 147 -22.15 -55.36 -3.80
CA MET A 147 -22.28 -54.32 -2.77
C MET A 147 -20.99 -54.05 -2.00
N PHE A 148 -20.67 -52.77 -1.81
CA PHE A 148 -19.80 -52.32 -0.73
C PHE A 148 -20.67 -51.88 0.44
N GLU A 149 -20.55 -52.57 1.57
CA GLU A 149 -21.37 -52.31 2.76
C GLU A 149 -20.61 -51.44 3.76
N MET A 150 -21.03 -50.18 3.94
CA MET A 150 -20.48 -49.30 4.98
C MET A 150 -21.46 -49.12 6.14
N ASN A 151 -21.16 -49.80 7.24
CA ASN A 151 -21.86 -49.57 8.51
C ASN A 151 -21.38 -48.28 9.18
N GLY A 152 -22.33 -47.44 9.56
CA GLY A 152 -22.12 -46.14 10.22
C GLY A 152 -21.88 -46.19 11.74
N ALA A 153 -21.59 -47.36 12.31
CA ALA A 153 -21.51 -47.52 13.76
C ALA A 153 -20.42 -46.63 14.38
N VAL A 154 -20.85 -45.79 15.33
CA VAL A 154 -20.00 -44.96 16.19
C VAL A 154 -19.22 -45.84 17.18
N ASN A 155 -17.99 -45.46 17.51
CA ASN A 155 -17.22 -46.11 18.57
C ASN A 155 -17.27 -45.28 19.86
N TYR A 156 -18.35 -45.46 20.64
CA TYR A 156 -18.57 -44.76 21.90
C TYR A 156 -17.43 -45.00 22.90
N ARG A 157 -16.90 -46.22 22.94
CA ARG A 157 -15.82 -46.62 23.85
C ARG A 157 -14.54 -45.83 23.61
N ALA A 158 -14.09 -45.70 22.36
CA ALA A 158 -12.88 -44.93 22.04
C ALA A 158 -13.01 -43.46 22.42
N THR A 159 -14.19 -42.85 22.22
CA THR A 159 -14.43 -41.47 22.66
C THR A 159 -14.39 -41.35 24.18
N LEU A 160 -14.96 -42.31 24.91
CA LEU A 160 -14.93 -42.35 26.37
C LEU A 160 -13.51 -42.55 26.94
N GLU A 161 -12.70 -43.44 26.35
CA GLU A 161 -11.30 -43.63 26.75
C GLU A 161 -10.52 -42.31 26.64
N GLN A 162 -10.70 -41.59 25.53
CA GLN A 162 -10.06 -40.28 25.32
C GLN A 162 -10.64 -39.21 26.25
N ALA A 163 -11.95 -39.19 26.48
CA ALA A 163 -12.59 -38.26 27.42
C ALA A 163 -12.07 -38.45 28.85
N MET A 164 -11.93 -39.70 29.30
CA MET A 164 -11.41 -40.02 30.62
C MET A 164 -9.90 -39.75 30.75
N ALA A 165 -9.14 -39.81 29.65
CA ALA A 165 -7.74 -39.42 29.62
C ALA A 165 -7.57 -37.89 29.74
N LEU A 166 -8.37 -37.14 28.98
CA LEU A 166 -8.40 -35.67 29.03
C LEU A 166 -8.89 -35.16 30.40
N PHE A 167 -9.96 -35.76 30.93
CA PHE A 167 -10.64 -35.33 32.16
C PHE A 167 -10.69 -36.47 33.20
N PRO A 168 -9.57 -36.79 33.87
CA PRO A 168 -9.49 -37.94 34.79
C PRO A 168 -10.32 -37.77 36.07
N ALA A 169 -10.70 -36.53 36.42
CA ALA A 169 -11.51 -36.22 37.59
C ALA A 169 -13.01 -36.50 37.38
N THR A 170 -13.44 -36.93 36.19
CA THR A 170 -14.85 -37.13 35.84
C THR A 170 -15.55 -38.10 36.81
N ARG A 171 -16.65 -37.64 37.41
CA ARG A 171 -17.58 -38.46 38.25
C ARG A 171 -18.99 -38.52 37.69
N HIS A 172 -19.37 -37.59 36.82
CA HIS A 172 -20.71 -37.52 36.25
C HIS A 172 -20.65 -37.58 34.71
N VAL A 173 -21.49 -38.43 34.12
CA VAL A 173 -21.65 -38.52 32.66
C VAL A 173 -23.12 -38.27 32.33
N GLU A 174 -23.40 -37.17 31.64
CA GLU A 174 -24.73 -36.83 31.16
C GLU A 174 -24.84 -37.22 29.68
N VAL A 175 -25.80 -38.10 29.34
CA VAL A 175 -26.04 -38.56 27.98
C VAL A 175 -27.23 -37.82 27.39
N VAL A 176 -26.96 -36.94 26.42
CA VAL A 176 -28.01 -36.22 25.70
C VAL A 176 -28.58 -37.13 24.61
N VAL A 177 -29.75 -37.68 24.91
CA VAL A 177 -30.47 -38.63 24.05
C VAL A 177 -31.99 -38.41 24.06
N GLY A 178 -32.66 -38.61 22.92
CA GLY A 178 -34.12 -38.47 22.76
C GLY A 178 -34.93 -39.72 23.11
N ALA A 179 -36.26 -39.60 23.06
CA ALA A 179 -37.22 -40.58 23.55
C ALA A 179 -37.63 -41.67 22.53
N SER A 180 -37.05 -41.73 21.33
CA SER A 180 -37.43 -42.75 20.33
C SER A 180 -36.83 -44.14 20.60
N GLU A 181 -37.41 -45.20 20.03
CA GLU A 181 -36.88 -46.57 20.17
C GLU A 181 -35.48 -46.73 19.56
N THR A 182 -35.17 -46.01 18.49
CA THR A 182 -33.82 -46.04 17.88
C THR A 182 -32.79 -45.44 18.84
N GLU A 183 -33.16 -44.36 19.51
CA GLU A 183 -32.30 -43.67 20.49
C GLU A 183 -32.15 -44.48 21.79
N ALA A 184 -33.17 -45.25 22.18
CA ALA A 184 -33.06 -46.19 23.28
C ALA A 184 -31.99 -47.28 23.02
N ARG A 185 -31.79 -47.70 21.76
CA ARG A 185 -30.71 -48.63 21.38
C ARG A 185 -29.34 -47.95 21.43
N GLU A 186 -29.21 -46.74 20.87
CA GLU A 186 -27.95 -45.97 20.95
C GLU A 186 -27.54 -45.71 22.42
N LEU A 187 -28.50 -45.43 23.31
CA LEU A 187 -28.23 -45.30 24.74
C LEU A 187 -27.74 -46.63 25.37
N ALA A 188 -28.30 -47.77 24.97
CA ALA A 188 -27.83 -49.07 25.44
C ALA A 188 -26.36 -49.32 25.03
N ASP A 189 -25.98 -48.96 23.80
CA ASP A 189 -24.61 -49.06 23.32
C ASP A 189 -23.66 -48.14 24.11
N VAL A 190 -24.08 -46.92 24.43
CA VAL A 190 -23.31 -45.98 25.28
C VAL A 190 -23.14 -46.54 26.69
N ARG A 191 -24.20 -47.10 27.29
CA ARG A 191 -24.13 -47.73 28.62
C ARG A 191 -23.19 -48.94 28.62
N ALA A 192 -23.21 -49.76 27.57
CA ALA A 192 -22.28 -50.87 27.40
C ALA A 192 -20.82 -50.38 27.25
N ALA A 193 -20.60 -49.26 26.58
CA ALA A 193 -19.29 -48.63 26.47
C ALA A 193 -18.78 -48.03 27.80
N LEU A 194 -19.68 -47.58 28.68
CA LEU A 194 -19.37 -47.02 30.01
C LEU A 194 -19.10 -48.08 31.09
N GLN A 195 -19.40 -49.35 30.84
CA GLN A 195 -19.23 -50.45 31.80
C GLN A 195 -17.86 -50.51 32.51
N PRO A 196 -16.70 -50.22 31.87
CA PRO A 196 -15.41 -50.19 32.55
C PRO A 196 -15.27 -49.15 33.67
N TRP A 197 -16.14 -48.14 33.69
CA TRP A 197 -16.12 -47.06 34.69
C TRP A 197 -17.38 -47.04 35.56
N ALA A 198 -18.20 -48.09 35.53
CA ALA A 198 -19.49 -48.14 36.24
C ALA A 198 -19.37 -47.85 37.76
N ASP A 199 -18.27 -48.29 38.40
CA ASP A 199 -18.02 -48.06 39.83
C ASP A 199 -17.47 -46.66 40.15
N ARG A 200 -17.10 -45.89 39.13
CA ARG A 200 -16.44 -44.58 39.27
C ARG A 200 -17.35 -43.41 38.88
N VAL A 201 -18.21 -43.59 37.88
CA VAL A 201 -19.02 -42.51 37.31
C VAL A 201 -20.52 -42.81 37.41
N SER A 202 -21.30 -41.81 37.80
CA SER A 202 -22.76 -41.86 37.69
C SER A 202 -23.19 -41.47 36.27
N VAL A 203 -24.13 -42.22 35.69
CA VAL A 203 -24.64 -41.99 34.33
C VAL A 203 -26.10 -41.56 34.40
N ALA A 204 -26.44 -40.42 33.79
CA ALA A 204 -27.80 -39.93 33.61
C ALA A 204 -28.13 -39.74 32.13
N ASP A 205 -29.41 -39.81 31.76
CA ASP A 205 -29.88 -39.60 30.38
C ASP A 205 -31.08 -38.65 30.29
N THR A 206 -31.20 -37.97 29.16
CA THR A 206 -32.18 -36.90 28.97
C THR A 206 -33.50 -37.34 28.34
N ARG A 207 -33.78 -38.65 28.20
CA ARG A 207 -34.96 -39.14 27.45
C ARG A 207 -36.29 -38.68 28.06
N ALA A 208 -36.30 -38.46 29.36
CA ALA A 208 -37.47 -38.04 30.11
C ALA A 208 -37.63 -36.50 30.18
N LEU A 209 -36.91 -35.73 29.35
CA LEU A 209 -36.88 -34.27 29.39
C LEU A 209 -37.32 -33.64 28.05
N SER A 210 -37.89 -32.43 28.09
CA SER A 210 -38.07 -31.55 26.93
C SER A 210 -36.75 -30.89 26.53
N LEU A 211 -36.64 -30.34 25.31
CA LEU A 211 -35.40 -29.67 24.87
C LEU A 211 -34.96 -28.53 25.81
N GLU A 212 -35.92 -27.75 26.32
CA GLU A 212 -35.67 -26.65 27.27
C GLU A 212 -35.19 -27.17 28.63
N GLU A 213 -35.77 -28.27 29.11
CA GLU A 213 -35.35 -28.97 30.33
C GLU A 213 -33.93 -29.53 30.18
N VAL A 214 -33.55 -30.01 28.98
CA VAL A 214 -32.18 -30.44 28.69
C VAL A 214 -31.20 -29.29 28.78
N ALA A 215 -31.49 -28.13 28.17
CA ALA A 215 -30.61 -26.96 28.27
C ALA A 215 -30.41 -26.52 29.74
N ALA A 216 -31.49 -26.47 30.52
CA ALA A 216 -31.43 -26.15 31.95
C ALA A 216 -30.61 -27.18 32.74
N ARG A 217 -30.77 -28.47 32.43
CA ARG A 217 -30.02 -29.57 33.05
C ARG A 217 -28.52 -29.44 32.78
N LEU A 218 -28.13 -29.14 31.54
CA LEU A 218 -26.72 -28.97 31.15
C LEU A 218 -26.06 -27.75 31.79
N ALA A 219 -26.80 -26.66 32.02
CA ALA A 219 -26.29 -25.47 32.70
C ALA A 219 -25.97 -25.70 34.18
N GLY A 220 -26.67 -26.63 34.82
CA GLY A 220 -26.52 -26.98 36.25
C GLY A 220 -25.58 -28.14 36.54
N LEU A 221 -24.82 -28.64 35.55
CA LEU A 221 -23.94 -29.80 35.75
C LEU A 221 -22.75 -29.47 36.69
N PRO A 222 -22.38 -30.40 37.59
CA PRO A 222 -21.14 -30.32 38.38
C PRO A 222 -19.89 -30.15 37.51
N ALA A 223 -18.82 -29.54 38.05
CA ALA A 223 -17.58 -29.27 37.33
C ALA A 223 -16.82 -30.53 36.86
N ASP A 224 -17.06 -31.67 37.50
CA ASP A 224 -16.52 -33.00 37.18
C ASP A 224 -17.46 -33.83 36.27
N SER A 225 -18.28 -33.13 35.48
CA SER A 225 -19.18 -33.75 34.52
C SER A 225 -18.59 -33.72 33.12
N ILE A 226 -18.90 -34.73 32.30
CA ILE A 226 -18.79 -34.69 30.84
C ILE A 226 -20.16 -34.94 30.21
N VAL A 227 -20.36 -34.41 29.01
CA VAL A 227 -21.61 -34.55 28.26
C VAL A 227 -21.35 -35.34 26.99
N LEU A 228 -22.18 -36.36 26.74
CA LEU A 228 -22.16 -37.14 25.50
C LEU A 228 -23.38 -36.77 24.64
N GLY A 229 -23.14 -36.04 23.56
CA GLY A 229 -24.17 -35.66 22.58
C GLY A 229 -24.47 -36.78 21.60
N VAL A 230 -25.39 -37.69 21.94
CA VAL A 230 -25.72 -38.86 21.14
C VAL A 230 -26.69 -38.50 20.01
N ALA A 231 -27.96 -38.26 20.32
CA ALA A 231 -29.01 -37.89 19.36
C ALA A 231 -30.27 -37.43 20.09
N MET A 232 -30.93 -36.36 19.65
CA MET A 232 -32.25 -35.98 20.17
C MET A 232 -33.20 -35.67 19.02
N ARG A 233 -33.84 -36.71 18.48
CA ARG A 233 -34.83 -36.67 17.40
C ARG A 233 -36.23 -36.41 17.91
N ARG A 234 -36.57 -36.92 19.09
CA ARG A 234 -37.88 -36.71 19.71
C ARG A 234 -37.71 -36.44 21.19
N ASP A 235 -38.35 -35.41 21.72
CA ASP A 235 -38.35 -35.14 23.15
C ASP A 235 -39.55 -35.77 23.87
N ARG A 236 -39.64 -35.60 25.18
CA ARG A 236 -40.77 -36.07 26.00
C ARG A 236 -42.13 -35.51 25.56
N THR A 237 -42.16 -34.30 24.99
CA THR A 237 -43.41 -33.67 24.52
C THR A 237 -43.89 -34.25 23.19
N GLY A 238 -43.05 -35.05 22.55
CA GLY A 238 -43.30 -35.65 21.25
C GLY A 238 -42.87 -34.76 20.08
N ARG A 239 -42.21 -33.63 20.34
CA ARG A 239 -41.68 -32.72 19.31
C ARG A 239 -40.50 -33.37 18.61
N ASN A 240 -40.49 -33.32 17.27
CA ASN A 240 -39.42 -33.87 16.46
C ASN A 240 -38.36 -32.81 16.13
N PHE A 241 -37.10 -33.23 16.13
CA PHE A 241 -35.95 -32.39 15.82
C PHE A 241 -34.99 -33.09 14.86
N ASN A 242 -34.23 -32.30 14.11
CA ASN A 242 -33.07 -32.80 13.40
C ASN A 242 -31.95 -33.11 14.42
N ARG A 243 -31.25 -34.25 14.23
CA ARG A 243 -30.24 -34.79 15.15
C ARG A 243 -29.20 -33.75 15.58
N LEU A 244 -28.66 -32.98 14.63
CA LEU A 244 -27.59 -32.03 14.90
C LEU A 244 -28.14 -30.71 15.46
N ASP A 245 -29.29 -30.26 14.97
CA ASP A 245 -29.87 -28.97 15.36
C ASP A 245 -30.36 -28.96 16.81
N ALA A 246 -30.87 -30.09 17.32
CA ALA A 246 -31.19 -30.23 18.74
C ALA A 246 -29.94 -30.09 19.62
N LEU A 247 -28.84 -30.76 19.23
CA LEU A 247 -27.57 -30.69 19.97
C LEU A 247 -26.99 -29.27 19.94
N ARG A 248 -27.06 -28.57 18.80
CA ARG A 248 -26.63 -27.16 18.67
C ARG A 248 -27.42 -26.20 19.57
N GLN A 249 -28.71 -26.47 19.80
CA GLN A 249 -29.54 -25.64 20.66
C GLN A 249 -29.19 -25.79 22.16
N VAL A 250 -28.79 -27.00 22.59
CA VAL A 250 -28.52 -27.28 24.02
C VAL A 250 -27.04 -27.16 24.40
N ALA A 251 -26.11 -27.35 23.46
CA ALA A 251 -24.67 -27.31 23.74
C ALA A 251 -24.17 -25.97 24.33
N PRO A 252 -24.65 -24.78 23.92
CA PRO A 252 -24.25 -23.51 24.52
C PRO A 252 -24.57 -23.38 26.01
N ALA A 253 -25.55 -24.14 26.51
CA ALA A 253 -25.89 -24.15 27.93
C ALA A 253 -24.89 -24.96 28.78
N SER A 254 -24.16 -25.90 28.18
CA SER A 254 -23.20 -26.75 28.90
C SER A 254 -21.89 -26.04 29.19
N ARG A 255 -21.49 -26.02 30.47
CA ARG A 255 -20.12 -25.65 30.87
C ARG A 255 -19.16 -26.84 30.87
N ALA A 256 -19.71 -28.05 30.95
CA ALA A 256 -18.97 -29.30 30.91
C ALA A 256 -18.46 -29.62 29.48
N PRO A 257 -17.37 -30.41 29.34
CA PRO A 257 -16.87 -30.90 28.06
C PRO A 257 -17.96 -31.65 27.28
N PHE A 258 -18.29 -31.17 26.08
CA PHE A 258 -19.37 -31.71 25.26
C PHE A 258 -18.82 -32.53 24.09
N PHE A 259 -18.84 -33.85 24.22
CA PHE A 259 -18.36 -34.78 23.21
C PHE A 259 -19.44 -35.09 22.19
N VAL A 260 -19.03 -35.21 20.93
CA VAL A 260 -19.88 -35.59 19.80
C VAL A 260 -19.24 -36.74 19.04
N PHE A 261 -20.03 -37.44 18.25
CA PHE A 261 -19.63 -38.71 17.63
C PHE A 261 -19.50 -38.66 16.11
N TYR A 262 -19.76 -37.50 15.52
CA TYR A 262 -19.64 -37.22 14.10
C TYR A 262 -18.78 -35.97 13.92
N ASP A 263 -18.04 -35.91 12.81
CA ASP A 263 -17.25 -34.73 12.43
C ASP A 263 -18.12 -33.49 12.11
N LEU A 264 -19.39 -33.70 11.74
CA LEU A 264 -20.36 -32.61 11.57
C LEU A 264 -20.54 -31.84 12.89
N GLY A 265 -20.16 -30.57 12.87
CA GLY A 265 -20.24 -29.66 14.01
C GLY A 265 -18.93 -29.53 14.80
N VAL A 266 -17.96 -30.43 14.63
CA VAL A 266 -16.65 -30.26 15.30
C VAL A 266 -15.92 -29.05 14.72
N GLY A 267 -15.57 -28.09 15.58
CA GLY A 267 -15.07 -26.77 15.18
C GLY A 267 -16.12 -25.65 15.25
N GLU A 268 -17.39 -25.98 15.51
CA GLU A 268 -18.41 -25.01 15.92
C GLU A 268 -18.30 -24.73 17.43
N ARG A 269 -18.78 -23.57 17.89
CA ARG A 269 -18.73 -23.22 19.31
C ARG A 269 -19.44 -24.29 20.15
N ASN A 270 -18.76 -24.74 21.21
CA ASN A 270 -19.24 -25.63 22.28
C ASN A 270 -19.14 -27.14 22.04
N PHE A 271 -18.85 -27.64 20.84
CA PHE A 271 -18.52 -29.05 20.64
C PHE A 271 -17.02 -29.29 20.79
N LEU A 272 -16.63 -30.20 21.67
CA LEU A 272 -15.23 -30.53 21.91
C LEU A 272 -14.66 -31.46 20.82
N GLY A 273 -15.47 -32.41 20.34
CA GLY A 273 -15.04 -33.47 19.44
C GLY A 273 -15.03 -34.85 20.10
N GLY A 274 -14.20 -35.76 19.59
CA GLY A 274 -14.13 -37.14 20.04
C GLY A 274 -13.44 -38.06 19.04
N HIS A 275 -13.57 -39.38 19.23
CA HIS A 275 -13.25 -40.35 18.20
C HIS A 275 -14.47 -40.50 17.27
N VAL A 276 -14.56 -39.61 16.30
CA VAL A 276 -15.75 -39.36 15.50
C VAL A 276 -15.78 -40.22 14.24
N PHE A 277 -16.99 -40.54 13.80
CA PHE A 277 -17.23 -40.99 12.44
C PHE A 277 -17.14 -39.79 11.49
N SER A 278 -16.25 -39.86 10.51
CA SER A 278 -15.99 -38.76 9.59
C SER A 278 -16.95 -38.79 8.39
N ILE A 279 -18.13 -38.17 8.50
CA ILE A 279 -19.13 -38.10 7.43
C ILE A 279 -18.53 -37.40 6.18
N ARG A 280 -17.78 -36.31 6.36
CA ARG A 280 -17.17 -35.58 5.23
C ARG A 280 -16.08 -36.42 4.57
N GLY A 281 -15.19 -37.01 5.38
CA GLY A 281 -14.17 -37.94 4.88
C GLY A 281 -14.77 -39.13 4.13
N GLU A 282 -15.91 -39.67 4.61
CA GLU A 282 -16.61 -40.74 3.91
C GLU A 282 -17.19 -40.31 2.56
N ALA A 283 -17.84 -39.15 2.49
CA ALA A 283 -18.36 -38.64 1.22
C ALA A 283 -17.26 -38.56 0.14
N ARG A 284 -16.04 -38.16 0.52
CA ARG A 284 -14.87 -38.15 -0.39
C ARG A 284 -14.46 -39.54 -0.84
N ARG A 285 -14.37 -40.48 0.09
CA ARG A 285 -13.94 -41.86 -0.19
C ARG A 285 -14.97 -42.60 -1.05
N VAL A 286 -16.26 -42.40 -0.76
CA VAL A 286 -17.37 -42.97 -1.53
C VAL A 286 -17.41 -42.37 -2.93
N ALA A 287 -17.27 -41.05 -3.08
CA ALA A 287 -17.17 -40.41 -4.40
C ALA A 287 -16.02 -40.98 -5.23
N ARG A 288 -14.83 -41.12 -4.61
CA ARG A 288 -13.67 -41.71 -5.28
C ARG A 288 -13.91 -43.18 -5.66
N LEU A 289 -14.48 -43.97 -4.76
CA LEU A 289 -14.80 -45.37 -5.04
C LEU A 289 -15.82 -45.50 -6.19
N ALA A 290 -16.86 -44.67 -6.17
CA ALA A 290 -17.87 -44.63 -7.23
C ALA A 290 -17.25 -44.26 -8.58
N TYR A 291 -16.35 -43.27 -8.60
CA TYR A 291 -15.58 -42.92 -9.78
C TYR A 291 -14.71 -44.08 -10.28
N GLU A 292 -13.95 -44.72 -9.39
CA GLU A 292 -13.07 -45.84 -9.75
C GLU A 292 -13.86 -47.03 -10.32
N LEU A 293 -15.04 -47.32 -9.76
CA LEU A 293 -15.93 -48.39 -10.24
C LEU A 293 -16.55 -48.05 -11.59
N ALA A 294 -17.13 -46.86 -11.74
CA ALA A 294 -17.79 -46.44 -12.98
C ALA A 294 -16.80 -46.15 -14.12
N SER A 295 -15.53 -45.91 -13.80
CA SER A 295 -14.45 -45.77 -14.79
C SER A 295 -13.75 -47.09 -15.11
N GLY A 296 -14.15 -48.21 -14.49
CA GLY A 296 -13.50 -49.51 -14.65
C GLY A 296 -12.08 -49.59 -14.09
N ILE A 297 -11.60 -48.56 -13.36
CA ILE A 297 -10.29 -48.55 -12.68
C ILE A 297 -10.28 -49.61 -11.59
N ARG A 298 -11.41 -49.79 -10.90
CA ARG A 298 -11.62 -50.79 -9.87
C ARG A 298 -12.71 -51.75 -10.29
N ALA A 299 -12.45 -53.06 -10.16
CA ALA A 299 -13.45 -54.08 -10.40
C ALA A 299 -14.51 -54.08 -9.30
N ALA A 300 -15.76 -54.36 -9.68
CA ALA A 300 -16.85 -54.57 -8.73
C ALA A 300 -16.60 -55.81 -7.86
N PRO A 301 -17.09 -55.82 -6.60
CA PRO A 301 -16.83 -56.91 -5.68
C PRO A 301 -17.62 -58.18 -6.07
N PRO A 302 -17.16 -59.38 -5.68
CA PRO A 302 -17.82 -60.66 -6.01
C PRO A 302 -19.11 -60.93 -5.21
N GLY A 303 -19.63 -59.95 -4.46
CA GLY A 303 -20.79 -60.07 -3.57
C GLY A 303 -20.91 -58.87 -2.64
N VAL A 304 -21.37 -59.09 -1.39
CA VAL A 304 -21.39 -58.06 -0.34
C VAL A 304 -20.03 -58.03 0.36
N THR A 305 -19.28 -56.94 0.17
CA THR A 305 -17.97 -56.73 0.79
C THR A 305 -18.07 -55.64 1.85
N PRO A 306 -17.71 -55.91 3.12
CA PRO A 306 -17.71 -54.89 4.16
C PRO A 306 -16.64 -53.83 3.88
N TRP A 307 -17.01 -52.58 4.10
CA TRP A 307 -16.19 -51.40 3.91
C TRP A 307 -16.00 -50.72 5.27
N GLN A 308 -14.75 -50.64 5.74
CA GLN A 308 -14.48 -50.06 7.05
C GLN A 308 -14.60 -48.53 7.01
N PRO A 309 -15.42 -47.93 7.89
CA PRO A 309 -15.53 -46.48 7.96
C PRO A 309 -14.27 -45.84 8.55
N GLN A 310 -13.94 -44.67 8.05
CA GLN A 310 -12.93 -43.77 8.56
C GLN A 310 -13.42 -43.16 9.87
N ARG A 311 -12.74 -43.54 10.94
CA ARG A 311 -12.90 -42.91 12.24
C ARG A 311 -11.63 -42.16 12.55
N VAL A 312 -11.78 -40.94 13.03
CA VAL A 312 -10.66 -40.05 13.35
C VAL A 312 -10.86 -39.48 14.73
N SER A 313 -9.78 -39.42 15.51
CA SER A 313 -9.77 -38.60 16.71
C SER A 313 -9.70 -37.14 16.25
N LEU A 314 -10.79 -36.39 16.41
CA LEU A 314 -10.94 -35.03 15.92
C LEU A 314 -11.43 -34.13 17.04
N TYR A 315 -10.67 -33.09 17.35
CA TYR A 315 -10.95 -32.18 18.45
C TYR A 315 -10.86 -30.72 18.04
N ASP A 316 -11.68 -29.87 18.64
CA ASP A 316 -11.60 -28.42 18.45
C ASP A 316 -10.54 -27.81 19.39
N TRP A 317 -9.52 -27.18 18.80
CA TRP A 317 -8.36 -26.68 19.55
C TRP A 317 -8.72 -25.57 20.55
N PRO A 318 -9.49 -24.52 20.19
CA PRO A 318 -9.94 -23.52 21.14
C PRO A 318 -10.75 -24.10 22.31
N GLN A 319 -11.55 -25.15 22.10
CA GLN A 319 -12.31 -25.79 23.18
C GLN A 319 -11.40 -26.58 24.13
N LEU A 320 -10.41 -27.31 23.60
CA LEU A 320 -9.39 -27.97 24.43
C LEU A 320 -8.66 -26.96 25.32
N GLN A 321 -8.28 -25.81 24.75
CA GLN A 321 -7.64 -24.71 25.50
C GLN A 321 -8.58 -24.11 26.55
N ARG A 322 -9.83 -23.80 26.18
CA ARG A 322 -10.84 -23.25 27.09
C ARG A 322 -11.10 -24.15 28.30
N LEU A 323 -11.07 -25.47 28.10
CA LEU A 323 -11.33 -26.47 29.13
C LEU A 323 -10.06 -26.89 29.90
N GLY A 324 -8.90 -26.31 29.59
CA GLY A 324 -7.62 -26.64 30.23
C GLY A 324 -7.18 -28.09 30.01
N ALA A 325 -7.60 -28.70 28.90
CA ALA A 325 -7.34 -30.10 28.60
C ALA A 325 -5.97 -30.26 27.94
N ASP A 326 -5.17 -31.23 28.39
CA ASP A 326 -3.84 -31.51 27.86
C ASP A 326 -3.90 -32.37 26.58
N PRO A 327 -3.60 -31.82 25.39
CA PRO A 327 -3.69 -32.57 24.14
C PRO A 327 -2.66 -33.72 24.05
N ALA A 328 -1.61 -33.72 24.86
CA ALA A 328 -0.60 -34.79 24.87
C ALA A 328 -1.15 -36.13 25.39
N ARG A 329 -2.32 -36.12 26.03
CA ARG A 329 -3.03 -37.33 26.50
C ARG A 329 -3.86 -38.00 25.42
N LEU A 330 -4.00 -37.36 24.25
CA LEU A 330 -4.71 -37.92 23.11
C LEU A 330 -3.76 -38.76 22.23
N PRO A 331 -4.29 -39.69 21.43
CA PRO A 331 -3.48 -40.47 20.49
C PRO A 331 -2.69 -39.58 19.51
N PRO A 332 -1.47 -39.96 19.09
CA PRO A 332 -0.62 -39.15 18.21
C PRO A 332 -1.26 -38.78 16.87
N GLU A 333 -2.13 -39.62 16.34
CA GLU A 333 -2.87 -39.44 15.09
C GLU A 333 -4.07 -38.47 15.22
N THR A 334 -4.25 -37.85 16.39
CA THR A 334 -5.34 -36.91 16.64
C THR A 334 -5.23 -35.67 15.77
N GLN A 335 -6.32 -35.35 15.11
CA GLN A 335 -6.48 -34.16 14.28
C GLN A 335 -7.10 -33.04 15.11
N PHE A 336 -6.57 -31.83 14.95
CA PHE A 336 -7.06 -30.65 15.65
C PHE A 336 -7.64 -29.65 14.63
N VAL A 337 -8.92 -29.32 14.80
CA VAL A 337 -9.58 -28.25 14.05
C VAL A 337 -9.27 -26.92 14.74
N ASN A 338 -9.18 -25.83 13.97
CA ASN A 338 -8.90 -24.49 14.49
C ASN A 338 -7.60 -24.37 15.31
N ARG A 339 -6.63 -25.29 15.10
CA ARG A 339 -5.31 -25.20 15.70
C ARG A 339 -4.47 -24.17 14.93
N PRO A 340 -3.90 -23.14 15.60
CA PRO A 340 -3.00 -22.23 14.94
C PRO A 340 -1.77 -22.98 14.42
N VAL A 341 -1.54 -22.98 13.12
CA VAL A 341 -0.35 -23.60 12.52
C VAL A 341 0.85 -22.69 12.83
N PRO A 342 1.95 -23.20 13.40
CA PRO A 342 3.17 -22.44 13.57
C PRO A 342 3.68 -21.93 12.22
N ILE A 343 4.10 -20.67 12.15
CA ILE A 343 4.66 -20.03 10.95
C ILE A 343 5.77 -20.92 10.32
N TRP A 344 6.55 -21.60 11.14
CA TRP A 344 7.59 -22.53 10.66
C TRP A 344 7.04 -23.72 9.85
N GLU A 345 5.96 -24.37 10.32
CA GLU A 345 5.37 -25.50 9.58
C GLU A 345 4.72 -25.07 8.27
N GLN A 346 4.12 -23.87 8.26
CA GLN A 346 3.48 -23.31 7.08
C GLN A 346 4.48 -22.91 6.00
N TYR A 347 5.66 -22.37 6.38
CA TYR A 347 6.61 -21.76 5.44
C TYR A 347 7.98 -22.46 5.36
N ARG A 348 8.15 -23.66 5.94
CA ARG A 348 9.46 -24.35 5.95
C ARG A 348 10.05 -24.56 4.55
N SER A 349 9.19 -24.81 3.56
CA SER A 349 9.57 -25.00 2.16
C SER A 349 10.06 -23.70 1.54
N GLU A 350 9.35 -22.59 1.76
CA GLU A 350 9.70 -21.28 1.24
C GLU A 350 10.97 -20.75 1.89
N VAL A 351 11.15 -20.96 3.20
CA VAL A 351 12.37 -20.56 3.92
C VAL A 351 13.57 -21.37 3.45
N ALA A 352 13.41 -22.69 3.23
CA ALA A 352 14.47 -23.52 2.68
C ALA A 352 14.84 -23.12 1.24
N ALA A 353 13.84 -22.80 0.41
CA ALA A 353 14.06 -22.32 -0.95
C ALA A 353 14.78 -20.96 -0.96
N ALA A 354 14.37 -20.01 -0.12
CA ALA A 354 15.02 -18.72 0.02
C ALA A 354 16.48 -18.86 0.50
N ALA A 355 16.75 -19.73 1.47
CA ALA A 355 18.10 -20.00 1.95
C ALA A 355 19.00 -20.60 0.85
N LEU A 356 18.46 -21.50 0.01
CA LEU A 356 19.15 -22.07 -1.15
C LEU A 356 19.48 -20.99 -2.20
N VAL A 357 18.55 -20.09 -2.47
CA VAL A 357 18.77 -18.96 -3.39
C VAL A 357 19.85 -18.02 -2.85
N ILE A 358 19.82 -17.69 -1.55
CA ILE A 358 20.84 -16.84 -0.91
C ILE A 358 22.22 -17.50 -0.96
N LEU A 359 22.31 -18.81 -0.67
CA LEU A 359 23.56 -19.56 -0.76
C LEU A 359 24.08 -19.62 -2.21
N ALA A 360 23.21 -19.79 -3.20
CA ALA A 360 23.58 -19.76 -4.60
C ALA A 360 24.09 -18.39 -5.04
N LEU A 361 23.43 -17.30 -4.61
CA LEU A 361 23.86 -15.93 -4.89
C LEU A 361 25.20 -15.60 -4.21
N LEU A 362 25.40 -16.03 -2.96
CA LEU A 362 26.68 -15.88 -2.26
C LEU A 362 27.80 -16.69 -2.92
N ALA A 363 27.53 -17.93 -3.34
CA ALA A 363 28.50 -18.73 -4.08
C ALA A 363 28.85 -18.08 -5.43
N MET A 364 27.87 -17.51 -6.13
CA MET A 364 28.08 -16.79 -7.38
C MET A 364 28.88 -15.50 -7.17
N LEU A 365 28.60 -14.74 -6.11
CA LEU A 365 29.37 -13.55 -5.74
C LEU A 365 30.82 -13.90 -5.39
N CYS A 366 31.04 -14.94 -4.58
CA CYS A 366 32.38 -15.42 -4.25
C CYS A 366 33.13 -15.92 -5.49
N ALA A 367 32.45 -16.65 -6.39
CA ALA A 367 33.03 -17.09 -7.66
C ALA A 367 33.39 -15.91 -8.56
N MET A 368 32.53 -14.89 -8.64
CA MET A 368 32.78 -13.67 -9.42
C MET A 368 33.96 -12.88 -8.85
N LEU A 369 34.00 -12.66 -7.54
CA LEU A 369 35.12 -11.99 -6.88
C LEU A 369 36.44 -12.77 -7.01
N TRP A 370 36.38 -14.10 -6.91
CA TRP A 370 37.53 -14.97 -7.15
C TRP A 370 37.99 -14.92 -8.62
N GLN A 371 37.07 -14.90 -9.57
CA GLN A 371 37.37 -14.79 -11.00
C GLN A 371 37.98 -13.42 -11.35
N ILE A 372 37.44 -12.33 -10.80
CA ILE A 372 38.00 -10.98 -10.95
C ILE A 372 39.42 -10.93 -10.38
N ARG A 373 39.62 -11.47 -9.17
CA ARG A 373 40.94 -11.52 -8.53
C ARG A 373 41.93 -12.38 -9.32
N ARG A 374 41.51 -13.54 -9.83
CA ARG A 374 42.32 -14.45 -10.64
C ARG A 374 42.71 -13.81 -11.97
N LYS A 375 41.78 -13.12 -12.64
CA LYS A 375 42.06 -12.38 -13.88
C LYS A 375 43.06 -11.25 -13.64
N SER A 376 42.85 -10.45 -12.61
CA SER A 376 43.74 -9.35 -12.25
C SER A 376 45.15 -9.83 -11.90
N LEU A 377 45.30 -10.94 -11.17
CA LEU A 377 46.62 -11.49 -10.81
C LEU A 377 47.36 -12.10 -12.00
N ALA A 378 46.64 -12.75 -12.92
CA ALA A 378 47.23 -13.30 -14.14
C ALA A 378 47.65 -12.19 -15.12
N GLU A 379 46.83 -11.15 -15.27
CA GLU A 379 47.15 -9.97 -16.09
C GLU A 379 48.34 -9.20 -15.52
N GLN A 380 48.40 -9.01 -14.19
CA GLN A 380 49.53 -8.35 -13.54
C GLN A 380 50.83 -9.15 -13.62
N ALA A 381 50.80 -10.48 -13.49
CA ALA A 381 52.00 -11.31 -13.61
C ALA A 381 52.55 -11.37 -15.04
N LEU A 382 51.67 -11.38 -16.05
CA LEU A 382 52.07 -11.38 -17.46
C LEU A 382 52.59 -10.00 -17.90
N LEU A 383 51.92 -8.92 -17.48
CA LEU A 383 52.37 -7.55 -17.72
C LEU A 383 53.70 -7.27 -17.02
N ALA A 384 53.87 -7.65 -15.74
CA ALA A 384 55.12 -7.41 -15.02
C ALA A 384 56.33 -8.12 -15.64
N ASN A 385 56.16 -9.33 -16.20
CA ASN A 385 57.28 -10.06 -16.81
C ASN A 385 57.60 -9.56 -18.23
N GLN A 386 56.58 -9.16 -19.02
CA GLN A 386 56.77 -8.54 -20.33
C GLN A 386 57.30 -7.10 -20.23
N GLU A 387 56.83 -6.31 -19.27
CA GLU A 387 57.33 -4.97 -18.98
C GLU A 387 58.75 -5.03 -18.48
N ARG A 388 59.14 -6.01 -17.66
CA ARG A 388 60.51 -6.15 -17.18
C ARG A 388 61.51 -6.53 -18.30
N TYR A 389 61.15 -7.41 -19.23
CA TYR A 389 62.00 -7.71 -20.39
C TYR A 389 62.04 -6.55 -21.41
N ARG A 390 60.90 -5.92 -21.71
CA ARG A 390 60.86 -4.75 -22.60
C ARG A 390 61.52 -3.53 -21.98
N ALA A 391 61.45 -3.33 -20.67
CA ALA A 391 62.12 -2.22 -19.98
C ALA A 391 63.65 -2.39 -19.99
N LEU A 392 64.18 -3.61 -19.85
CA LEU A 392 65.62 -3.85 -19.95
C LEU A 392 66.16 -3.62 -21.37
N VAL A 393 65.43 -4.04 -22.41
CA VAL A 393 65.87 -3.90 -23.81
C VAL A 393 65.54 -2.52 -24.41
N ASN A 394 64.46 -1.85 -23.96
CA ASN A 394 64.10 -0.47 -24.36
C ASN A 394 64.74 0.61 -23.48
N GLY A 395 65.23 0.25 -22.30
CA GLY A 395 66.02 1.12 -21.44
C GLY A 395 67.46 1.27 -21.91
N ALA A 396 67.90 0.43 -22.86
CA ALA A 396 69.16 0.63 -23.57
C ALA A 396 69.08 1.91 -24.44
N PRO A 397 70.09 2.80 -24.38
CA PRO A 397 70.03 4.11 -25.05
C PRO A 397 70.16 4.04 -26.59
N GLU A 398 70.52 2.88 -27.13
CA GLU A 398 70.74 2.62 -28.56
C GLU A 398 69.58 1.84 -29.19
N ALA A 399 69.33 2.12 -30.48
CA ALA A 399 68.51 1.25 -31.31
C ALA A 399 69.15 -0.12 -31.43
N ILE A 400 68.35 -1.18 -31.38
CA ILE A 400 68.80 -2.56 -31.48
C ILE A 400 67.84 -3.31 -32.42
N VAL A 401 68.35 -3.84 -33.51
CA VAL A 401 67.69 -4.73 -34.44
C VAL A 401 68.34 -6.11 -34.35
N VAL A 402 67.60 -7.18 -34.55
CA VAL A 402 68.07 -8.57 -34.52
C VAL A 402 67.67 -9.23 -35.83
N VAL A 403 68.61 -9.82 -36.55
CA VAL A 403 68.43 -10.29 -37.93
C VAL A 403 68.85 -11.74 -38.10
N ASP A 404 68.19 -12.44 -39.00
CA ASP A 404 68.49 -13.81 -39.41
C ASP A 404 69.76 -13.82 -40.28
N SER A 405 70.71 -14.68 -39.90
CA SER A 405 72.04 -14.73 -40.53
C SER A 405 72.05 -15.30 -41.95
N MET A 406 70.98 -15.98 -42.39
CA MET A 406 70.92 -16.65 -43.71
C MET A 406 70.38 -15.73 -44.81
N HIS A 407 69.48 -14.78 -44.46
CA HIS A 407 68.82 -13.92 -45.45
C HIS A 407 68.89 -12.43 -45.12
N GLY A 408 69.63 -12.04 -44.06
CA GLY A 408 69.78 -10.64 -43.64
C GLY A 408 68.47 -9.99 -43.19
N ARG A 409 67.43 -10.79 -42.94
CA ARG A 409 66.09 -10.33 -42.61
C ARG A 409 65.95 -10.08 -41.14
N ILE A 410 65.23 -9.05 -40.78
CA ILE A 410 65.08 -8.74 -39.36
C ILE A 410 64.09 -9.73 -38.76
N VAL A 411 64.31 -10.12 -37.52
CA VAL A 411 63.48 -11.08 -36.79
C VAL A 411 63.00 -10.50 -35.47
N ASP A 412 63.76 -9.58 -34.87
CA ASP A 412 63.34 -8.85 -33.68
C ASP A 412 64.04 -7.50 -33.59
N HIS A 413 63.62 -6.64 -32.67
CA HIS A 413 64.19 -5.30 -32.50
C HIS A 413 63.63 -4.66 -31.22
N ASN A 414 64.32 -3.64 -30.70
CA ASN A 414 63.86 -2.88 -29.56
C ASN A 414 63.12 -1.61 -30.01
N ARG A 415 62.43 -0.99 -29.07
CA ARG A 415 61.68 0.23 -29.33
C ARG A 415 62.59 1.36 -29.81
N LYS A 416 63.86 1.39 -29.41
CA LYS A 416 64.80 2.40 -29.87
C LYS A 416 65.18 2.20 -31.36
N ALA A 417 65.18 0.97 -31.86
CA ALA A 417 65.35 0.63 -33.28
C ALA A 417 64.10 0.85 -34.11
N GLU A 418 62.91 0.58 -33.59
CA GLU A 418 61.70 1.07 -34.27
C GLU A 418 61.71 2.59 -34.33
N GLN A 419 62.19 3.25 -33.27
CA GLN A 419 62.34 4.71 -33.23
C GLN A 419 63.43 5.24 -34.17
N LEU A 420 64.45 4.44 -34.50
CA LEU A 420 65.56 4.89 -35.34
C LEU A 420 65.46 4.45 -36.80
N PHE A 421 64.89 3.26 -37.05
CA PHE A 421 64.73 2.69 -38.38
C PHE A 421 63.33 2.84 -38.90
N GLY A 422 62.33 3.30 -38.11
CA GLY A 422 60.96 3.75 -38.50
C GLY A 422 60.15 2.83 -39.42
N ARG A 423 60.76 1.72 -39.77
CA ARG A 423 60.29 0.41 -40.16
C ARG A 423 59.58 -0.03 -38.91
N SER A 424 58.28 -0.17 -39.05
CA SER A 424 57.49 -0.82 -38.02
C SER A 424 58.15 -2.15 -37.68
N ALA A 425 57.88 -2.66 -36.48
CA ALA A 425 58.30 -3.99 -36.12
C ALA A 425 58.09 -5.07 -37.21
N ALA A 426 57.04 -4.95 -38.02
CA ALA A 426 56.72 -5.86 -39.11
C ALA A 426 57.53 -5.57 -40.39
N GLU A 427 57.71 -4.30 -40.74
CA GLU A 427 58.52 -3.89 -41.89
C GLU A 427 59.99 -4.10 -41.66
N LEU A 428 60.44 -3.92 -40.41
CA LEU A 428 61.72 -4.40 -39.97
C LEU A 428 61.71 -5.88 -40.24
N ARG A 429 60.86 -6.65 -39.58
CA ARG A 429 60.89 -8.11 -39.66
C ARG A 429 60.66 -8.74 -41.04
N ALA A 430 60.11 -8.00 -41.99
CA ALA A 430 59.96 -8.41 -43.38
C ALA A 430 61.11 -7.90 -44.28
N ALA A 431 61.79 -6.83 -43.87
CA ALA A 431 62.89 -6.22 -44.60
C ALA A 431 64.21 -6.91 -44.33
N GLU A 432 65.06 -6.80 -45.32
CA GLU A 432 66.47 -7.09 -45.18
C GLU A 432 67.20 -5.85 -44.62
N VAL A 433 68.20 -6.05 -43.76
CA VAL A 433 68.97 -4.95 -43.14
C VAL A 433 69.55 -4.01 -44.18
N ALA A 434 69.95 -4.56 -45.33
CA ALA A 434 70.51 -3.79 -46.43
C ALA A 434 69.54 -2.75 -46.97
N GLU A 435 68.26 -3.06 -46.86
CA GLU A 435 67.22 -2.19 -47.32
C GLU A 435 67.05 -1.03 -46.35
N LEU A 436 67.48 -1.16 -45.08
CA LEU A 436 67.41 -0.13 -44.03
C LEU A 436 68.39 1.04 -44.23
N TYR A 437 69.28 0.98 -45.21
CA TYR A 437 70.20 2.09 -45.50
C TYR A 437 69.71 2.94 -46.66
N ALA A 438 70.06 4.21 -46.62
CA ALA A 438 69.67 5.16 -47.64
C ALA A 438 70.51 5.04 -48.92
N ALA A 439 69.90 4.61 -50.03
CA ALA A 439 70.52 4.58 -51.37
C ALA A 439 69.49 4.57 -52.52
N THR A 440 69.90 4.95 -53.74
CA THR A 440 69.07 4.93 -54.96
C THR A 440 69.07 3.55 -55.66
N ALA A 441 68.19 3.33 -56.64
CA ALA A 441 68.08 2.04 -57.37
C ALA A 441 69.39 1.60 -58.07
N ALA A 442 70.24 2.55 -58.47
CA ALA A 442 71.57 2.31 -59.06
C ALA A 442 72.65 1.97 -58.00
N GLU A 443 72.41 2.34 -56.74
CA GLU A 443 73.32 2.16 -55.60
C GLU A 443 72.87 0.99 -54.70
N GLN A 444 71.63 0.56 -54.82
CA GLN A 444 71.01 -0.48 -53.97
C GLN A 444 71.69 -1.85 -54.10
N ALA A 445 72.23 -2.16 -55.28
CA ALA A 445 73.07 -3.35 -55.48
C ALA A 445 74.38 -3.24 -54.67
N ALA A 446 75.05 -2.09 -54.72
CA ALA A 446 76.28 -1.82 -53.95
C ALA A 446 76.01 -1.77 -52.42
N VAL A 447 74.85 -1.27 -51.99
CA VAL A 447 74.42 -1.32 -50.58
C VAL A 447 74.16 -2.75 -50.10
N ARG A 448 73.46 -3.57 -50.89
CA ARG A 448 73.26 -4.99 -50.57
C ARG A 448 74.57 -5.79 -50.54
N GLU A 449 75.49 -5.53 -51.46
CA GLU A 449 76.85 -6.10 -51.47
C GLU A 449 77.63 -5.72 -50.20
N SER A 450 77.59 -4.43 -49.82
CA SER A 450 78.22 -3.92 -48.60
C SER A 450 77.63 -4.54 -47.33
N VAL A 451 76.31 -4.70 -47.26
CA VAL A 451 75.65 -5.32 -46.10
C VAL A 451 75.96 -6.81 -45.99
N ARG A 452 75.98 -7.54 -47.10
CA ARG A 452 76.35 -8.97 -47.12
C ARG A 452 77.82 -9.18 -46.70
N ALA A 453 78.74 -8.32 -47.14
CA ALA A 453 80.13 -8.35 -46.70
C ALA A 453 80.29 -8.05 -45.20
N HIS A 454 79.47 -7.14 -44.64
CA HIS A 454 79.42 -6.89 -43.19
C HIS A 454 78.85 -8.08 -42.39
N ILE A 455 77.87 -8.81 -42.93
CA ILE A 455 77.28 -10.00 -42.28
C ILE A 455 78.27 -11.18 -42.21
N THR A 456 79.01 -11.49 -43.29
CA THR A 456 79.97 -12.62 -43.31
C THR A 456 81.13 -12.43 -42.32
N ARG A 457 81.65 -11.21 -42.23
CA ARG A 457 82.72 -10.86 -41.28
C ARG A 457 82.25 -11.00 -39.82
N ALA A 458 81.01 -10.59 -39.54
CA ALA A 458 80.41 -10.75 -38.21
C ALA A 458 80.21 -12.22 -37.77
N LEU A 459 80.05 -13.15 -38.72
CA LEU A 459 79.89 -14.59 -38.44
C LEU A 459 81.21 -15.35 -38.20
N ALA A 460 82.35 -14.82 -38.68
CA ALA A 460 83.69 -15.33 -38.35
C ALA A 460 84.19 -14.88 -36.96
N GLY A 461 83.39 -14.05 -36.26
CA GLY A 461 83.65 -13.56 -34.90
C GLY A 461 84.05 -12.08 -34.79
N GLU A 462 83.99 -11.30 -35.88
CA GLU A 462 84.42 -9.89 -35.94
C GLU A 462 83.30 -8.89 -35.54
N GLN A 463 83.61 -7.70 -35.00
CA GLN A 463 82.63 -6.63 -34.63
C GLN A 463 82.87 -5.34 -35.45
N LEU A 464 81.80 -4.61 -35.84
CA LEU A 464 81.86 -3.52 -36.84
C LEU A 464 81.08 -2.25 -36.42
N VAL A 465 81.61 -1.04 -36.71
CA VAL A 465 80.98 0.29 -36.43
C VAL A 465 81.14 1.34 -37.56
N PHE A 466 80.10 2.10 -37.95
CA PHE A 466 80.18 3.14 -39.02
C PHE A 466 78.98 4.11 -39.12
N GLU A 467 79.17 5.33 -39.66
CA GLU A 467 78.07 6.28 -39.93
C GLU A 467 77.34 5.98 -41.24
N ARG A 468 76.03 5.79 -41.11
CA ARG A 468 75.13 5.73 -42.24
C ARG A 468 73.89 6.51 -41.92
N THR A 469 73.46 7.22 -42.94
CA THR A 469 72.09 7.64 -43.04
C THR A 469 71.26 6.38 -43.18
N VAL A 470 70.73 5.94 -42.05
CA VAL A 470 69.80 4.84 -42.08
C VAL A 470 68.54 5.38 -42.66
N ARG A 471 68.07 4.67 -43.66
CA ARG A 471 66.77 4.89 -44.21
C ARG A 471 65.84 4.10 -43.36
N SER A 472 65.38 4.84 -42.39
CA SER A 472 64.19 4.50 -41.68
C SER A 472 63.10 4.16 -42.73
N SER A 473 62.22 3.15 -42.61
CA SER A 473 61.36 2.70 -43.76
C SER A 473 60.52 3.84 -44.31
N ASP A 474 60.13 4.72 -43.40
CA ASP A 474 59.52 6.02 -43.53
C ASP A 474 60.42 7.02 -44.28
N GLY A 475 61.45 6.53 -44.96
CA GLY A 475 62.36 7.26 -45.82
C GLY A 475 63.24 8.23 -45.06
N ARG A 476 63.10 8.33 -43.72
CA ARG A 476 63.85 9.30 -42.94
C ARG A 476 65.29 8.88 -42.95
N GLU A 477 66.07 9.82 -43.44
CA GLU A 477 67.49 9.76 -43.50
C GLU A 477 68.02 10.22 -42.15
N ILE A 478 68.08 9.26 -41.25
CA ILE A 478 68.51 9.47 -39.88
C ILE A 478 70.01 9.17 -39.87
N PRO A 479 70.88 10.18 -39.67
CA PRO A 479 72.30 9.95 -39.58
C PRO A 479 72.55 9.17 -38.29
N CYS A 480 73.00 7.94 -38.46
CA CYS A 480 73.16 7.00 -37.38
C CYS A 480 74.56 6.42 -37.43
N GLU A 481 75.14 6.19 -36.26
CA GLU A 481 76.31 5.35 -36.10
C GLU A 481 75.85 3.92 -35.83
N VAL A 482 76.30 2.96 -36.63
CA VAL A 482 75.77 1.59 -36.67
C VAL A 482 76.79 0.61 -36.12
N TRP A 483 76.37 -0.41 -35.36
CA TRP A 483 77.17 -1.42 -34.65
C TRP A 483 76.65 -2.86 -34.90
N LEU A 484 77.48 -3.87 -35.19
CA LEU A 484 77.03 -5.23 -35.57
C LEU A 484 77.73 -6.40 -34.81
N SER A 485 76.98 -7.43 -34.35
CA SER A 485 77.46 -8.60 -33.56
C SER A 485 76.63 -9.90 -33.73
N SER A 486 77.14 -11.09 -33.38
CA SER A 486 76.48 -12.41 -33.57
C SER A 486 75.98 -13.10 -32.28
N LEU A 487 74.91 -13.92 -32.38
CA LEU A 487 74.17 -14.58 -31.29
C LEU A 487 73.66 -15.99 -31.68
N ALA A 488 73.76 -16.98 -30.78
CA ALA A 488 73.28 -18.35 -31.02
C ALA A 488 71.98 -18.64 -30.23
N SER A 489 70.89 -19.07 -30.90
CA SER A 489 69.61 -19.37 -30.23
C SER A 489 68.82 -20.49 -30.94
N GLY A 490 68.46 -21.54 -30.19
CA GLY A 490 67.51 -22.59 -30.64
C GLY A 490 67.93 -23.37 -31.90
N GLY A 491 69.23 -23.58 -32.09
CA GLY A 491 69.77 -24.25 -33.29
C GLY A 491 69.84 -23.37 -34.54
N ARG A 492 69.60 -22.05 -34.43
CA ARG A 492 69.82 -21.04 -35.49
C ARG A 492 70.76 -19.93 -35.00
N THR A 493 71.48 -19.30 -35.93
CA THR A 493 72.38 -18.17 -35.65
C THR A 493 71.66 -16.88 -36.05
N LEU A 494 71.60 -15.91 -35.13
CA LEU A 494 71.00 -14.60 -35.34
C LEU A 494 72.06 -13.53 -35.09
N LEU A 495 71.88 -12.33 -35.65
CA LEU A 495 72.82 -11.22 -35.52
C LEU A 495 72.11 -10.04 -34.85
N ARG A 496 72.77 -9.38 -33.90
CA ARG A 496 72.28 -8.17 -33.25
C ARG A 496 73.00 -6.96 -33.82
N VAL A 497 72.22 -5.98 -34.27
CA VAL A 497 72.66 -4.73 -34.89
C VAL A 497 72.18 -3.56 -34.03
N SER A 498 73.10 -2.83 -33.42
CA SER A 498 72.79 -1.63 -32.67
C SER A 498 73.02 -0.37 -33.50
N TYR A 499 72.30 0.71 -33.23
CA TYR A 499 72.41 1.95 -34.00
C TYR A 499 72.14 3.17 -33.11
N ILE A 500 72.90 4.23 -33.30
CA ILE A 500 72.94 5.35 -32.37
C ILE A 500 72.65 6.64 -33.13
N ASP A 501 71.60 7.35 -32.70
CA ASP A 501 71.06 8.53 -33.38
C ASP A 501 71.89 9.78 -33.10
N ILE A 502 72.50 10.38 -34.12
CA ILE A 502 73.18 11.68 -34.00
C ILE A 502 72.27 12.85 -34.41
N THR A 503 70.94 12.66 -34.43
CA THR A 503 69.95 13.63 -34.91
C THR A 503 69.60 14.77 -33.95
N LEU A 504 69.74 14.67 -32.61
CA LEU A 504 69.54 15.83 -31.69
C LEU A 504 70.56 16.95 -31.96
N ARG A 505 71.79 16.54 -32.31
CA ARG A 505 72.86 17.39 -32.82
C ARG A 505 72.50 18.04 -34.18
N LYS A 506 71.41 17.60 -34.85
CA LYS A 506 70.84 18.21 -36.07
C LYS A 506 69.37 18.71 -35.93
N ARG A 507 68.68 18.39 -34.83
CA ARG A 507 67.26 18.70 -34.60
C ARG A 507 67.07 20.08 -33.97
N ALA A 508 68.03 20.63 -33.23
CA ALA A 508 67.92 22.02 -32.73
C ALA A 508 67.67 23.04 -33.87
N GLU A 509 68.35 22.84 -35.01
CA GLU A 509 68.24 23.71 -36.18
C GLU A 509 66.92 23.54 -36.97
N ALA A 510 66.14 22.49 -36.70
CA ALA A 510 64.86 22.21 -37.36
C ALA A 510 63.69 22.04 -36.36
N GLU A 511 63.93 22.32 -35.08
CA GLU A 511 62.99 22.20 -33.97
C GLU A 511 61.86 23.22 -34.10
N LEU A 512 62.16 24.45 -34.52
CA LEU A 512 61.20 25.54 -34.61
C LEU A 512 60.07 25.30 -35.63
N GLY A 513 60.37 24.70 -36.79
CA GLY A 513 59.38 24.39 -37.83
C GLY A 513 58.54 23.14 -37.55
N ARG A 514 59.05 22.20 -36.73
CA ARG A 514 58.33 20.97 -36.38
C ARG A 514 57.36 21.16 -35.21
N HIS A 515 57.63 22.09 -34.30
CA HIS A 515 56.73 22.37 -33.17
C HIS A 515 55.30 22.73 -33.61
N GLN A 516 55.12 23.46 -34.72
CA GLN A 516 53.79 23.83 -35.25
C GLN A 516 53.02 22.63 -35.85
N HIS A 517 53.68 21.77 -36.64
CA HIS A 517 53.02 20.62 -37.26
C HIS A 517 52.79 19.46 -36.27
N GLN A 518 53.65 19.36 -35.25
CA GLN A 518 53.55 18.36 -34.18
C GLN A 518 52.39 18.66 -33.21
N LEU A 519 51.97 19.92 -33.07
CA LEU A 519 50.76 20.30 -32.34
C LEU A 519 49.48 19.88 -33.08
N GLU A 520 49.41 20.07 -34.39
CA GLU A 520 48.26 19.65 -35.22
C GLU A 520 48.09 18.13 -35.22
N GLN A 521 49.17 17.35 -35.38
CA GLN A 521 49.10 15.89 -35.29
C GLN A 521 48.74 15.37 -33.89
N LEU A 522 49.19 16.05 -32.83
CA LEU A 522 48.80 15.70 -31.46
C LEU A 522 47.32 15.95 -31.21
N VAL A 523 46.75 17.01 -31.80
CA VAL A 523 45.31 17.28 -31.74
C VAL A 523 44.54 16.19 -32.49
N ASP A 524 44.98 15.78 -33.68
CA ASP A 524 44.31 14.73 -34.46
C ASP A 524 44.40 13.34 -33.80
N GLU A 525 45.57 12.95 -33.28
CA GLU A 525 45.73 11.69 -32.54
C GLU A 525 44.95 11.69 -31.22
N ARG A 526 44.92 12.82 -30.50
CA ARG A 526 44.10 12.96 -29.30
C ARG A 526 42.62 12.93 -29.64
N THR A 527 42.20 13.53 -30.75
CA THR A 527 40.79 13.53 -31.19
C THR A 527 40.35 12.13 -31.60
N ALA A 528 41.20 11.36 -32.29
CA ALA A 528 40.93 9.96 -32.63
C ALA A 528 40.92 9.04 -31.40
N ALA A 529 41.90 9.18 -30.49
CA ALA A 529 41.95 8.41 -29.25
C ALA A 529 40.78 8.75 -28.32
N LEU A 530 40.40 10.03 -28.25
CA LEU A 530 39.22 10.49 -27.50
C LEU A 530 37.94 9.96 -28.15
N SER A 531 37.83 9.92 -29.47
CA SER A 531 36.67 9.35 -30.18
C SER A 531 36.53 7.85 -29.95
N ILE A 532 37.63 7.09 -29.89
CA ILE A 532 37.60 5.65 -29.58
C ILE A 532 37.26 5.43 -28.11
N ALA A 533 37.88 6.20 -27.20
CA ALA A 533 37.58 6.12 -25.77
C ALA A 533 36.13 6.55 -25.45
N LEU A 534 35.61 7.58 -26.14
CA LEU A 534 34.23 8.02 -26.06
C LEU A 534 33.29 6.97 -26.64
N GLY A 535 33.65 6.34 -27.77
CA GLY A 535 32.91 5.22 -28.35
C GLY A 535 32.82 4.02 -27.39
N GLN A 536 33.93 3.63 -26.77
CA GLN A 536 33.96 2.56 -25.76
C GLN A 536 33.20 2.94 -24.49
N ALA A 537 33.31 4.18 -24.02
CA ALA A 537 32.55 4.69 -22.88
C ALA A 537 31.05 4.76 -23.19
N GLN A 538 30.67 5.15 -24.41
CA GLN A 538 29.27 5.19 -24.87
C GLN A 538 28.70 3.79 -25.09
N GLU A 539 29.48 2.84 -25.61
CA GLU A 539 29.07 1.43 -25.70
C GLU A 539 28.91 0.82 -24.31
N ALA A 540 29.86 1.06 -23.40
CA ALA A 540 29.74 0.62 -22.01
C ALA A 540 28.53 1.26 -21.31
N SER A 541 28.28 2.56 -21.53
CA SER A 541 27.12 3.26 -20.99
C SER A 541 25.79 2.77 -21.60
N ARG A 542 25.77 2.48 -22.91
CA ARG A 542 24.62 1.86 -23.59
C ARG A 542 24.36 0.44 -23.10
N ALA A 543 25.41 -0.37 -22.89
CA ALA A 543 25.29 -1.71 -22.34
C ALA A 543 24.80 -1.68 -20.88
N LYS A 544 25.32 -0.76 -20.04
CA LYS A 544 24.85 -0.51 -18.67
C LYS A 544 23.36 -0.11 -18.66
N SER A 545 22.97 0.82 -19.54
CA SER A 545 21.58 1.27 -19.66
C SER A 545 20.64 0.15 -20.12
N ASN A 546 21.06 -0.65 -21.11
CA ASN A 546 20.27 -1.77 -21.62
C ASN A 546 20.15 -2.88 -20.58
N PHE A 547 21.22 -3.16 -19.83
CA PHE A 547 21.20 -4.11 -18.72
C PHE A 547 20.22 -3.67 -17.63
N VAL A 548 20.26 -2.41 -17.17
CA VAL A 548 19.33 -1.90 -16.16
C VAL A 548 17.89 -1.92 -16.66
N SER A 549 17.64 -1.56 -17.93
CA SER A 549 16.31 -1.61 -18.53
C SER A 549 15.74 -3.02 -18.62
N ASN A 550 16.58 -4.02 -18.97
CA ASN A 550 16.18 -5.43 -19.04
C ASN A 550 15.94 -6.02 -17.65
N VAL A 551 16.89 -5.80 -16.72
CA VAL A 551 16.75 -6.25 -15.32
C VAL A 551 15.50 -5.65 -14.69
N SER A 552 15.17 -4.40 -14.98
CA SER A 552 13.93 -3.83 -14.44
C SER A 552 12.67 -4.47 -15.01
N HIS A 553 12.64 -4.89 -16.29
CA HIS A 553 11.49 -5.60 -16.84
C HIS A 553 11.34 -7.00 -16.22
N GLU A 554 12.47 -7.68 -16.02
CA GLU A 554 12.59 -8.97 -15.35
C GLU A 554 12.21 -8.89 -13.86
N LEU A 555 12.46 -7.77 -13.19
CA LEU A 555 12.06 -7.55 -11.80
C LEU A 555 10.62 -7.03 -11.67
N ARG A 556 10.13 -6.19 -12.60
CA ARG A 556 8.76 -5.66 -12.58
C ARG A 556 7.72 -6.76 -12.75
N THR A 557 8.01 -7.76 -13.58
CA THR A 557 7.09 -8.87 -13.86
C THR A 557 6.73 -9.70 -12.60
N PRO A 558 7.69 -10.23 -11.81
CA PRO A 558 7.38 -10.91 -10.56
C PRO A 558 6.82 -9.95 -9.49
N MET A 559 7.25 -8.69 -9.46
CA MET A 559 6.72 -7.70 -8.51
C MET A 559 5.24 -7.39 -8.75
N ASN A 560 4.83 -7.18 -10.00
CA ASN A 560 3.43 -6.95 -10.35
C ASN A 560 2.57 -8.19 -10.06
N ALA A 561 3.13 -9.40 -10.21
CA ALA A 561 2.45 -10.63 -9.81
C ALA A 561 2.28 -10.74 -8.29
N ILE A 562 3.29 -10.37 -7.50
CA ILE A 562 3.21 -10.32 -6.02
C ILE A 562 2.18 -9.28 -5.57
N ILE A 563 2.19 -8.08 -6.16
CA ILE A 563 1.21 -7.03 -5.86
C ILE A 563 -0.20 -7.50 -6.25
N GLY A 564 -0.38 -8.07 -7.45
CA GLY A 564 -1.65 -8.59 -7.91
C GLY A 564 -2.19 -9.73 -7.04
N MET A 565 -1.35 -10.69 -6.66
CA MET A 565 -1.73 -11.80 -5.76
C MET A 565 -2.02 -11.30 -4.34
N SER A 566 -1.29 -10.30 -3.85
CA SER A 566 -1.55 -9.69 -2.54
C SER A 566 -2.87 -8.94 -2.54
N THR A 567 -3.18 -8.21 -3.62
CA THR A 567 -4.47 -7.50 -3.81
C THR A 567 -5.63 -8.50 -3.82
N LEU A 568 -5.54 -9.54 -4.65
CA LEU A 568 -6.55 -10.60 -4.72
C LEU A 568 -6.73 -11.34 -3.39
N ALA A 569 -5.66 -11.51 -2.60
CA ALA A 569 -5.74 -12.12 -1.29
C ALA A 569 -6.40 -11.19 -0.26
N LEU A 570 -6.20 -9.87 -0.35
CA LEU A 570 -6.84 -8.89 0.52
C LEU A 570 -8.34 -8.71 0.22
N ASP A 571 -8.77 -9.01 -1.00
CA ASP A 571 -10.18 -9.06 -1.41
C ASP A 571 -10.92 -10.30 -0.84
N LEU A 572 -10.21 -11.25 -0.22
CA LEU A 572 -10.81 -12.39 0.48
C LEU A 572 -11.13 -12.06 1.94
N GLN A 573 -12.06 -12.80 2.55
CA GLN A 573 -12.30 -12.73 4.00
C GLN A 573 -11.11 -13.33 4.78
N LEU A 574 -10.15 -12.47 5.13
CA LEU A 574 -8.98 -12.80 5.94
C LEU A 574 -9.19 -12.41 7.41
N ASP A 575 -8.60 -13.18 8.32
CA ASP A 575 -8.47 -12.73 9.71
C ASP A 575 -7.52 -11.51 9.82
N ALA A 576 -7.65 -10.76 10.93
CA ALA A 576 -6.90 -9.51 11.11
C ALA A 576 -5.37 -9.68 11.06
N LYS A 577 -4.86 -10.88 11.38
CA LYS A 577 -3.42 -11.16 11.40
C LYS A 577 -2.91 -11.49 10.00
N ALA A 578 -3.66 -12.30 9.24
CA ALA A 578 -3.39 -12.60 7.85
C ALA A 578 -3.47 -11.34 6.97
N ARG A 579 -4.51 -10.51 7.16
CA ARG A 579 -4.64 -9.21 6.49
C ARG A 579 -3.43 -8.31 6.77
N ASN A 580 -3.00 -8.18 8.03
CA ASN A 580 -1.82 -7.39 8.40
C ASN A 580 -0.54 -7.87 7.70
N TYR A 581 -0.34 -9.18 7.57
CA TYR A 581 0.83 -9.72 6.87
C TYR A 581 0.78 -9.45 5.37
N ILE A 582 -0.36 -9.63 4.71
CA ILE A 582 -0.49 -9.37 3.28
C ILE A 582 -0.36 -7.87 2.98
N GLU A 583 -0.93 -6.99 3.81
CA GLU A 583 -0.72 -5.53 3.70
C GLU A 583 0.76 -5.14 3.83
N LYS A 584 1.53 -5.84 4.69
CA LYS A 584 2.97 -5.62 4.83
C LYS A 584 3.74 -6.12 3.61
N VAL A 585 3.38 -7.28 3.06
CA VAL A 585 3.97 -7.82 1.82
C VAL A 585 3.70 -6.89 0.65
N GLN A 586 2.47 -6.41 0.52
CA GLN A 586 2.09 -5.45 -0.51
C GLN A 586 2.87 -4.13 -0.38
N ARG A 587 2.93 -3.52 0.82
CA ARG A 587 3.74 -2.31 1.04
C ARG A 587 5.22 -2.52 0.74
N ALA A 588 5.79 -3.65 1.13
CA ALA A 588 7.18 -3.98 0.83
C ALA A 588 7.41 -4.12 -0.69
N ALA A 589 6.44 -4.71 -1.40
CA ALA A 589 6.48 -4.90 -2.83
C ALA A 589 6.38 -3.57 -3.61
N GLU A 590 5.45 -2.70 -3.22
CA GLU A 590 5.28 -1.36 -3.78
C GLU A 590 6.52 -0.49 -3.55
N ASN A 591 7.11 -0.54 -2.35
CA ASN A 591 8.35 0.17 -2.04
C ASN A 591 9.52 -0.31 -2.92
N LEU A 592 9.67 -1.62 -3.12
CA LEU A 592 10.74 -2.16 -3.96
C LEU A 592 10.56 -1.77 -5.43
N LEU A 593 9.32 -1.78 -5.93
CA LEU A 593 9.01 -1.32 -7.28
C LEU A 593 9.32 0.18 -7.45
N GLY A 594 9.02 1.00 -6.44
CA GLY A 594 9.41 2.41 -6.39
C GLY A 594 10.93 2.61 -6.46
N ILE A 595 11.71 1.82 -5.71
CA ILE A 595 13.19 1.86 -5.75
C ILE A 595 13.71 1.48 -7.14
N ILE A 596 13.17 0.42 -7.74
CA ILE A 596 13.56 -0.03 -9.09
C ILE A 596 13.27 1.05 -10.14
N ASN A 597 12.08 1.66 -10.08
CA ASN A 597 11.73 2.76 -10.99
C ASN A 597 12.64 3.98 -10.80
N ASN A 598 13.01 4.32 -9.57
CA ASN A 598 13.98 5.39 -9.30
C ASN A 598 15.38 5.08 -9.86
N ILE A 599 15.86 3.83 -9.73
CA ILE A 599 17.15 3.41 -10.32
C ILE A 599 17.12 3.47 -11.85
N LEU A 600 15.99 3.08 -12.46
CA LEU A 600 15.78 3.20 -13.90
C LEU A 600 15.80 4.64 -14.38
N ASP A 601 15.03 5.51 -13.72
CA ASP A 601 14.96 6.92 -14.07
C ASP A 601 16.34 7.57 -13.94
N PHE A 602 17.07 7.29 -12.85
CA PHE A 602 18.46 7.71 -12.69
C PHE A 602 19.37 7.21 -13.83
N SER A 603 19.29 5.94 -14.19
CA SER A 603 20.10 5.37 -15.28
C SER A 603 19.76 5.95 -16.65
N ARG A 604 18.50 6.30 -16.91
CA ARG A 604 18.06 6.93 -18.17
C ARG A 604 18.51 8.37 -18.27
N VAL A 605 18.48 9.08 -17.15
CA VAL A 605 18.98 10.45 -16.99
C VAL A 605 20.51 10.50 -17.16
N GLU A 606 21.27 9.64 -16.46
CA GLU A 606 22.74 9.55 -16.55
C GLU A 606 23.20 9.24 -18.00
N ALA A 607 22.40 8.47 -18.74
CA ALA A 607 22.66 8.13 -20.13
C ALA A 607 22.22 9.20 -21.15
N GLY A 608 21.62 10.31 -20.72
CA GLY A 608 21.06 11.34 -21.59
C GLY A 608 19.91 10.85 -22.50
N LYS A 609 19.26 9.74 -22.13
CA LYS A 609 18.19 9.09 -22.92
C LYS A 609 16.78 9.50 -22.48
N LEU A 610 16.65 10.30 -21.43
CA LEU A 610 15.37 10.81 -20.97
C LEU A 610 14.93 11.97 -21.88
N THR A 611 13.95 11.73 -22.74
CA THR A 611 13.30 12.77 -23.55
C THR A 611 12.14 13.37 -22.76
N LEU A 612 12.10 14.69 -22.61
CA LEU A 612 10.94 15.37 -22.04
C LEU A 612 9.79 15.37 -23.05
N GLU A 613 8.60 15.08 -22.55
CA GLU A 613 7.37 15.32 -23.31
C GLU A 613 7.00 16.79 -23.21
N VAL A 614 6.66 17.42 -24.33
CA VAL A 614 6.16 18.80 -24.35
C VAL A 614 4.69 18.75 -24.71
N ILE A 615 3.85 18.54 -23.68
CA ILE A 615 2.41 18.45 -23.83
C ILE A 615 1.71 19.62 -23.11
N PRO A 616 0.54 20.06 -23.59
CA PRO A 616 -0.31 20.96 -22.83
C PRO A 616 -0.82 20.26 -21.58
N PHE A 617 -0.61 20.85 -20.41
CA PHE A 617 -1.11 20.36 -19.13
C PHE A 617 -1.59 21.52 -18.27
N ARG A 618 -2.39 21.21 -17.25
CA ARG A 618 -2.81 22.20 -16.27
C ARG A 618 -2.10 22.00 -14.94
N LEU A 619 -1.71 23.10 -14.30
CA LEU A 619 -0.93 23.04 -13.06
C LEU A 619 -1.77 22.56 -11.87
N ASP A 620 -3.06 22.89 -11.84
CA ASP A 620 -3.99 22.44 -10.80
C ASP A 620 -4.09 20.90 -10.74
N GLU A 621 -4.14 20.21 -11.88
CA GLU A 621 -4.14 18.75 -11.92
C GLU A 621 -2.88 18.13 -11.31
N VAL A 622 -1.72 18.76 -11.51
CA VAL A 622 -0.45 18.29 -10.92
C VAL A 622 -0.45 18.48 -9.40
N LEU A 623 -0.97 19.61 -8.92
CA LEU A 623 -1.07 19.91 -7.49
C LEU A 623 -2.14 19.08 -6.79
N ASP A 624 -3.27 18.80 -7.43
CA ASP A 624 -4.33 17.91 -6.91
C ASP A 624 -3.81 16.47 -6.74
N ASN A 625 -3.06 15.98 -7.73
CA ASN A 625 -2.41 14.67 -7.65
C ASN A 625 -1.40 14.63 -6.49
N LEU A 626 -0.61 15.70 -6.30
CA LEU A 626 0.30 15.82 -5.17
C LEU A 626 -0.45 15.79 -3.83
N ALA A 627 -1.51 16.59 -3.70
CA ALA A 627 -2.32 16.65 -2.49
C ALA A 627 -2.88 15.28 -2.11
N THR A 628 -3.41 14.54 -3.10
CA THR A 628 -3.95 13.18 -2.90
C THR A 628 -2.93 12.23 -2.27
N MET A 629 -1.64 12.40 -2.60
CA MET A 629 -0.57 11.54 -2.08
C MET A 629 -0.07 11.93 -0.69
N ILE A 630 -0.09 13.22 -0.32
CA ILE A 630 0.56 13.71 0.91
C ILE A 630 -0.41 14.12 2.03
N VAL A 631 -1.69 14.35 1.72
CA VAL A 631 -2.71 14.76 2.70
C VAL A 631 -2.93 13.72 3.80
N GLN A 632 -3.17 12.46 3.44
CA GLN A 632 -3.41 11.37 4.41
C GLN A 632 -2.19 11.15 5.33
N PRO A 633 -0.96 10.99 4.79
CA PRO A 633 0.24 10.90 5.61
C PRO A 633 0.46 12.10 6.54
N ALA A 634 0.18 13.33 6.10
CA ALA A 634 0.29 14.53 6.93
C ALA A 634 -0.77 14.58 8.03
N ALA A 635 -2.03 14.28 7.70
CA ALA A 635 -3.16 14.23 8.63
C ALA A 635 -2.95 13.18 9.73
N SER A 636 -2.41 12.01 9.38
CA SER A 636 -2.11 10.95 10.37
C SER A 636 -1.07 11.37 11.43
N LYS A 637 -0.28 12.41 11.14
CA LYS A 637 0.70 13.02 12.05
C LYS A 637 0.22 14.32 12.70
N GLY A 638 -0.98 14.82 12.35
CA GLY A 638 -1.44 16.15 12.77
C GLY A 638 -0.59 17.29 12.21
N VAL A 639 -0.05 17.14 10.99
CA VAL A 639 0.72 18.18 10.30
C VAL A 639 -0.21 18.94 9.34
N GLU A 640 -0.29 20.26 9.50
CA GLU A 640 -1.09 21.14 8.64
C GLU A 640 -0.47 21.23 7.23
N LEU A 641 -1.29 21.13 6.18
CA LEU A 641 -0.83 21.20 4.79
C LEU A 641 -1.52 22.34 4.05
N LEU A 642 -0.74 23.24 3.47
CA LEU A 642 -1.23 24.44 2.79
C LEU A 642 -0.69 24.52 1.36
N PHE A 643 -1.56 24.76 0.38
CA PHE A 643 -1.19 25.05 -1.01
C PHE A 643 -1.47 26.52 -1.31
N ARG A 644 -0.49 27.22 -1.89
CA ARG A 644 -0.63 28.62 -2.32
C ARG A 644 -0.13 28.76 -3.75
N VAL A 645 -0.97 29.24 -4.63
CA VAL A 645 -0.61 29.51 -6.03
C VAL A 645 -0.84 31.00 -6.29
N ALA A 646 0.19 31.71 -6.72
CA ALA A 646 0.10 33.13 -7.01
C ALA A 646 -0.81 33.39 -8.23
N PRO A 647 -1.60 34.48 -8.25
CA PRO A 647 -2.56 34.77 -9.32
C PRO A 647 -1.94 34.89 -10.72
N GLU A 648 -0.66 35.25 -10.80
CA GLU A 648 0.09 35.48 -12.03
C GLU A 648 0.54 34.17 -12.71
N VAL A 649 0.45 33.04 -12.01
CA VAL A 649 0.84 31.72 -12.52
C VAL A 649 -0.14 31.26 -13.61
N PRO A 650 0.33 30.95 -14.84
CA PRO A 650 -0.55 30.45 -15.88
C PRO A 650 -1.17 29.09 -15.49
N ALA A 651 -2.49 28.97 -15.58
CA ALA A 651 -3.20 27.73 -15.26
C ALA A 651 -2.87 26.59 -16.24
N ALA A 652 -2.53 26.92 -17.49
CA ALA A 652 -2.12 25.97 -18.53
C ALA A 652 -0.66 26.21 -18.93
N LEU A 653 0.10 25.13 -19.02
CA LEU A 653 1.53 25.11 -19.29
C LEU A 653 1.82 24.09 -20.40
N LEU A 654 2.91 24.28 -21.13
CA LEU A 654 3.47 23.33 -22.08
C LEU A 654 4.76 22.76 -21.48
N GLY A 655 4.81 21.45 -21.28
CA GLY A 655 5.95 20.75 -20.72
C GLY A 655 5.58 19.34 -20.28
N ASP A 656 6.37 18.79 -19.36
CA ASP A 656 6.20 17.42 -18.89
C ASP A 656 5.58 17.39 -17.48
N PRO A 657 4.25 17.20 -17.35
CA PRO A 657 3.58 17.19 -16.04
C PRO A 657 4.01 16.02 -15.17
N LEU A 658 4.40 14.89 -15.77
CA LEU A 658 4.83 13.70 -15.04
C LEU A 658 6.15 13.96 -14.32
N ARG A 659 7.13 14.59 -14.99
CA ARG A 659 8.43 14.92 -14.38
C ARG A 659 8.32 16.00 -13.34
N LEU A 660 7.51 17.03 -13.58
CA LEU A 660 7.21 18.04 -12.57
C LEU A 660 6.56 17.40 -11.34
N GLY A 661 5.52 16.58 -11.53
CA GLY A 661 4.83 15.86 -10.46
C GLY A 661 5.77 14.94 -9.68
N GLN A 662 6.72 14.27 -10.35
CA GLN A 662 7.72 13.42 -9.72
C GLN A 662 8.65 14.20 -8.77
N ILE A 663 9.11 15.39 -9.18
CA ILE A 663 9.91 16.26 -8.31
C ILE A 663 9.09 16.68 -7.09
N LEU A 664 7.89 17.21 -7.31
CA LEU A 664 7.05 17.75 -6.23
C LEU A 664 6.61 16.67 -5.24
N THR A 665 6.30 15.45 -5.73
CA THR A 665 5.94 14.30 -4.89
C THR A 665 7.11 13.87 -4.01
N ASN A 666 8.33 13.86 -4.55
CA ASN A 666 9.51 13.54 -3.76
C ASN A 666 9.77 14.59 -2.67
N LEU A 667 9.65 15.89 -2.99
CA LEU A 667 9.78 16.96 -2.00
C LEU A 667 8.68 16.91 -0.94
N GLY A 668 7.42 16.73 -1.34
CA GLY A 668 6.28 16.64 -0.44
C GLY A 668 6.35 15.43 0.50
N ASN A 669 6.74 14.26 0.00
CA ASN A 669 6.93 13.07 0.83
C ASN A 669 8.08 13.25 1.83
N ASN A 670 9.17 13.94 1.45
CA ASN A 670 10.24 14.26 2.39
C ASN A 670 9.76 15.24 3.47
N ALA A 671 9.01 16.29 3.10
CA ALA A 671 8.43 17.23 4.05
C ALA A 671 7.54 16.53 5.09
N VAL A 672 6.66 15.62 4.65
CA VAL A 672 5.82 14.82 5.57
C VAL A 672 6.65 13.86 6.40
N LYS A 673 7.67 13.24 5.82
CA LYS A 673 8.53 12.27 6.51
C LYS A 673 9.29 12.92 7.68
N PHE A 674 9.84 14.12 7.49
CA PHE A 674 10.72 14.80 8.44
C PHE A 674 10.01 15.81 9.36
N THR A 675 8.70 16.00 9.18
CA THR A 675 7.86 16.81 10.07
C THR A 675 7.03 15.89 10.97
N GLU A 676 7.28 15.91 12.28
CA GLU A 676 6.47 15.17 13.26
C GLU A 676 5.24 15.98 13.72
N ARG A 677 5.36 17.30 13.85
CA ARG A 677 4.28 18.25 14.18
C ARG A 677 4.57 19.60 13.52
N GLY A 678 3.54 20.37 13.20
CA GLY A 678 3.67 21.71 12.60
C GLY A 678 2.99 21.79 11.24
N ARG A 679 3.63 22.41 10.25
CA ARG A 679 3.01 22.65 8.93
C ARG A 679 3.95 22.43 7.76
N ILE A 680 3.35 22.13 6.62
CA ILE A 680 3.98 22.03 5.31
C ILE A 680 3.27 23.01 4.38
N VAL A 681 4.03 23.85 3.69
CA VAL A 681 3.51 24.85 2.74
C VAL A 681 4.09 24.59 1.37
N VAL A 682 3.24 24.39 0.37
CA VAL A 682 3.59 24.29 -1.05
C VAL A 682 3.17 25.59 -1.73
N GLU A 683 4.14 26.41 -2.11
CA GLU A 683 3.91 27.70 -2.78
C GLU A 683 4.37 27.63 -4.24
N VAL A 684 3.61 28.27 -5.14
CA VAL A 684 3.98 28.44 -6.54
C VAL A 684 3.86 29.91 -6.93
N ALA A 685 4.94 30.48 -7.44
CA ALA A 685 5.01 31.87 -7.91
C ALA A 685 5.59 31.95 -9.34
N GLN A 686 5.22 32.98 -10.09
CA GLN A 686 5.84 33.30 -11.37
C GLN A 686 7.01 34.27 -11.16
N LEU A 687 8.21 33.91 -11.61
CA LEU A 687 9.39 34.79 -11.52
C LEU A 687 9.52 35.71 -12.74
N ALA A 688 9.29 35.16 -13.93
CA ALA A 688 9.42 35.87 -15.19
C ALA A 688 8.52 35.25 -16.27
N ARG A 689 8.15 36.07 -17.25
CA ARG A 689 7.41 35.64 -18.44
C ARG A 689 7.95 36.35 -19.67
N ASP A 690 8.22 35.60 -20.73
CA ASP A 690 8.64 36.15 -22.02
C ASP A 690 8.06 35.34 -23.20
N ALA A 691 8.56 35.61 -24.41
CA ALA A 691 8.12 34.95 -25.64
C ALA A 691 8.40 33.44 -25.68
N ALA A 692 9.37 32.95 -24.91
CA ALA A 692 9.74 31.53 -24.83
C ALA A 692 8.97 30.76 -23.75
N GLY A 693 8.28 31.45 -22.82
CA GLY A 693 7.46 30.78 -21.80
C GLY A 693 7.37 31.54 -20.47
N SER A 694 6.92 30.82 -19.44
CA SER A 694 6.83 31.28 -18.06
C SER A 694 7.84 30.52 -17.19
N GLU A 695 8.60 31.24 -16.39
CA GLU A 695 9.48 30.68 -15.37
C GLU A 695 8.75 30.67 -14.03
N LEU A 696 8.60 29.49 -13.45
CA LEU A 696 7.84 29.25 -12.22
C LEU A 696 8.77 28.80 -11.10
N HIS A 697 8.55 29.35 -9.91
CA HIS A 697 9.23 28.99 -8.67
C HIS A 697 8.27 28.24 -7.75
N PHE A 698 8.60 26.98 -7.50
CA PHE A 698 7.93 26.11 -6.55
C PHE A 698 8.74 26.09 -5.26
N THR A 699 8.07 26.28 -4.13
CA THR A 699 8.67 26.21 -2.81
C THR A 699 7.91 25.17 -1.98
N VAL A 700 8.63 24.22 -1.40
CA VAL A 700 8.10 23.26 -0.43
C VAL A 700 8.79 23.52 0.90
N ALA A 701 8.07 24.15 1.82
CA ALA A 701 8.55 24.51 3.14
C ALA A 701 7.96 23.59 4.20
N ASP A 702 8.80 23.06 5.08
CA ASP A 702 8.40 22.23 6.22
C ASP A 702 8.94 22.82 7.53
N THR A 703 8.25 22.57 8.65
CA THR A 703 8.70 22.94 9.99
C THR A 703 9.32 21.75 10.74
N GLY A 704 9.94 20.82 10.01
CA GLY A 704 10.51 19.60 10.54
C GLY A 704 11.86 19.78 11.24
N ILE A 705 12.61 18.69 11.34
CA ILE A 705 13.90 18.66 12.07
C ILE A 705 14.98 19.58 11.50
N GLY A 706 14.86 20.01 10.25
CA GLY A 706 15.87 20.77 9.53
C GLY A 706 17.22 20.05 9.41
N MET A 707 18.21 20.73 8.83
CA MET A 707 19.53 20.17 8.54
C MET A 707 20.66 21.17 8.79
N PRO A 708 21.87 20.72 9.18
CA PRO A 708 23.06 21.57 9.24
C PRO A 708 23.56 21.96 7.84
N PRO A 709 24.28 23.11 7.69
CA PRO A 709 24.74 23.62 6.39
C PRO A 709 25.62 22.63 5.60
N GLU A 710 26.45 21.84 6.30
CA GLU A 710 27.31 20.83 5.69
C GLU A 710 26.54 19.68 5.01
N HIS A 711 25.34 19.36 5.52
CA HIS A 711 24.45 18.36 4.93
C HIS A 711 23.70 18.91 3.72
N CYS A 712 23.31 20.20 3.73
CA CYS A 712 22.67 20.86 2.59
C CYS A 712 23.54 20.80 1.32
N ALA A 713 24.86 20.96 1.47
CA ALA A 713 25.80 20.94 0.34
C ALA A 713 25.91 19.57 -0.36
N ARG A 714 25.62 18.48 0.34
CA ARG A 714 25.73 17.11 -0.18
C ARG A 714 24.40 16.45 -0.49
N LEU A 715 23.28 17.10 -0.18
CA LEU A 715 21.94 16.50 -0.21
C LEU A 715 21.51 16.01 -1.61
N PHE A 716 21.95 16.70 -2.66
CA PHE A 716 21.62 16.36 -4.05
C PHE A 716 22.66 15.43 -4.72
N GLN A 717 23.64 14.90 -3.97
CA GLN A 717 24.58 13.90 -4.49
C GLN A 717 23.94 12.50 -4.43
N ALA A 718 24.16 11.68 -5.46
CA ALA A 718 23.65 10.31 -5.50
C ALA A 718 24.18 9.50 -4.31
N PHE A 719 23.28 8.77 -3.63
CA PHE A 719 23.58 7.93 -2.46
C PHE A 719 24.06 8.68 -1.21
N SER A 720 23.91 10.01 -1.16
CA SER A 720 24.22 10.78 0.04
C SER A 720 23.06 10.69 1.05
N GLN A 721 23.37 10.30 2.29
CA GLN A 721 22.43 10.25 3.42
C GLN A 721 23.04 10.99 4.62
N ALA A 722 22.22 11.71 5.38
CA ALA A 722 22.63 12.42 6.59
C ALA A 722 22.58 11.46 7.80
N ASP A 723 23.75 10.94 8.20
CA ASP A 723 24.09 10.19 9.43
C ASP A 723 23.47 8.79 9.74
N ASP A 724 24.35 7.91 10.27
CA ASP A 724 24.11 6.52 10.70
C ASP A 724 23.21 6.35 11.95
N THR A 725 22.82 7.44 12.62
CA THR A 725 21.94 7.42 13.80
C THR A 725 20.46 7.67 13.46
N ILE A 726 20.18 8.33 12.33
CA ILE A 726 18.82 8.62 11.83
C ILE A 726 18.29 7.47 10.94
N THR A 727 19.20 6.64 10.41
CA THR A 727 18.91 5.50 9.51
C THR A 727 18.07 4.38 10.13
N ARG A 728 18.03 4.22 11.46
CA ARG A 728 17.18 3.21 12.11
C ARG A 728 15.70 3.55 12.16
N LYS A 729 15.32 4.84 12.03
CA LYS A 729 13.92 5.28 12.16
C LYS A 729 13.27 5.69 10.82
N TYR A 730 14.05 6.10 9.80
CA TYR A 730 13.50 6.69 8.56
C TYR A 730 14.26 6.35 7.25
N GLY A 731 14.61 5.08 7.00
CA GLY A 731 15.38 4.65 5.81
C GLY A 731 14.83 5.15 4.45
N GLY A 732 15.73 5.48 3.52
CA GLY A 732 15.44 5.85 2.13
C GLY A 732 16.62 5.49 1.21
N SER A 733 16.46 5.52 -0.12
CA SER A 733 17.50 5.08 -1.08
C SER A 733 18.61 6.10 -1.35
N GLY A 734 18.44 7.37 -0.93
CA GLY A 734 19.37 8.46 -1.23
C GLY A 734 19.43 8.87 -2.72
N LEU A 735 18.53 8.36 -3.56
CA LEU A 735 18.49 8.64 -5.00
C LEU A 735 17.47 9.72 -5.38
N GLY A 736 16.39 9.88 -4.61
CA GLY A 736 15.27 10.74 -4.99
C GLY A 736 15.68 12.20 -5.27
N LEU A 737 16.42 12.83 -4.35
CA LEU A 737 16.83 14.23 -4.51
C LEU A 737 17.86 14.43 -5.63
N ALA A 738 18.74 13.45 -5.87
CA ALA A 738 19.64 13.46 -7.02
C ALA A 738 18.87 13.41 -8.35
N ILE A 739 17.84 12.56 -8.45
CA ILE A 739 16.94 12.51 -9.62
C ILE A 739 16.18 13.82 -9.77
N SER A 740 15.65 14.39 -8.68
CA SER A 740 14.96 15.68 -8.73
C SER A 740 15.85 16.81 -9.26
N LYS A 741 17.15 16.80 -8.95
CA LYS A 741 18.11 17.78 -9.49
C LYS A 741 18.30 17.63 -10.99
N GLU A 742 18.49 16.42 -11.47
CA GLU A 742 18.65 16.18 -12.91
C GLU A 742 17.37 16.48 -13.70
N LEU A 743 16.20 16.12 -13.16
CA LEU A 743 14.91 16.47 -13.78
C LEU A 743 14.68 17.98 -13.82
N ALA A 744 15.07 18.71 -12.76
CA ALA A 744 15.01 20.17 -12.74
C ALA A 744 15.90 20.79 -13.83
N LEU A 745 17.11 20.26 -14.03
CA LEU A 745 18.02 20.70 -15.10
C LEU A 745 17.42 20.43 -16.49
N LEU A 746 16.80 19.26 -16.69
CA LEU A 746 16.12 18.92 -17.95
C LEU A 746 14.94 19.87 -18.22
N LEU A 747 14.17 20.24 -17.20
CA LEU A 747 13.07 21.22 -17.28
C LEU A 747 13.56 22.68 -17.43
N GLY A 748 14.83 22.89 -17.79
CA GLY A 748 15.42 24.21 -18.02
C GLY A 748 15.59 25.04 -16.75
N GLY A 749 15.76 24.36 -15.61
CA GLY A 749 15.61 24.92 -14.28
C GLY A 749 16.73 24.58 -13.30
N ARG A 750 16.50 24.85 -12.02
CA ARG A 750 17.40 24.51 -10.91
C ARG A 750 16.65 24.18 -9.63
N ILE A 751 17.27 23.39 -8.76
CA ILE A 751 16.75 23.05 -7.43
C ILE A 751 17.80 23.30 -6.35
N TRP A 752 17.40 23.81 -5.19
CA TRP A 752 18.26 23.99 -4.01
C TRP A 752 17.45 23.88 -2.71
N VAL A 753 18.15 23.91 -1.57
CA VAL A 753 17.54 23.85 -0.23
C VAL A 753 18.15 24.89 0.69
N GLU A 754 17.31 25.47 1.52
CA GLU A 754 17.68 26.32 2.65
C GLU A 754 17.13 25.66 3.92
N SER A 755 17.99 25.36 4.90
CA SER A 755 17.54 24.67 6.11
C SER A 755 18.41 25.04 7.30
N THR A 756 17.78 25.05 8.48
CA THR A 756 18.45 25.25 9.76
C THR A 756 17.97 24.17 10.71
N LEU A 757 18.90 23.49 11.38
CA LEU A 757 18.58 22.43 12.35
C LEU A 757 17.59 22.95 13.41
N GLY A 758 16.47 22.25 13.57
CA GLY A 758 15.39 22.56 14.51
C GLY A 758 14.35 23.59 14.01
N GLN A 759 14.53 24.20 12.83
CA GLN A 759 13.59 25.18 12.26
C GLN A 759 12.91 24.72 10.96
N GLY A 760 13.24 23.53 10.48
CA GLY A 760 12.68 22.97 9.24
C GLY A 760 13.52 23.23 8.00
N SER A 761 12.94 22.96 6.84
CA SER A 761 13.62 23.05 5.54
C SER A 761 12.73 23.73 4.50
N VAL A 762 13.36 24.45 3.58
CA VAL A 762 12.70 25.08 2.44
C VAL A 762 13.40 24.61 1.17
N PHE A 763 12.69 23.81 0.38
CA PHE A 763 13.16 23.36 -0.92
C PHE A 763 12.63 24.27 -2.00
N HIS A 764 13.52 24.71 -2.87
CA HIS A 764 13.20 25.62 -3.97
C HIS A 764 13.46 24.92 -5.31
N LEU A 765 12.50 25.01 -6.21
CA LEU A 765 12.57 24.50 -7.57
C LEU A 765 12.16 25.62 -8.52
N VAL A 766 13.03 25.96 -9.46
CA VAL A 766 12.69 26.87 -10.57
C VAL A 766 12.67 26.04 -11.84
N CYS A 767 11.57 26.09 -12.59
CA CYS A 767 11.41 25.40 -13.88
C CYS A 767 10.80 26.34 -14.91
N ARG A 768 11.08 26.08 -16.19
CA ARG A 768 10.56 26.88 -17.29
C ARG A 768 9.58 26.07 -18.13
N PHE A 769 8.42 26.65 -18.38
CA PHE A 769 7.35 26.02 -19.16
C PHE A 769 6.90 26.92 -20.29
N GLY A 770 6.54 26.34 -21.43
CA GLY A 770 5.83 27.11 -22.46
C GLY A 770 4.43 27.49 -21.95
N VAL A 771 3.82 28.52 -22.55
CA VAL A 771 2.41 28.85 -22.30
C VAL A 771 1.67 28.63 -23.61
N PRO A 772 0.69 27.72 -23.68
CA PRO A 772 0.00 27.42 -24.92
C PRO A 772 -0.83 28.64 -25.39
N ALA A 773 -0.88 28.87 -26.70
CA ALA A 773 -1.66 29.94 -27.31
C ALA A 773 -3.19 29.76 -27.11
N VAL A 774 -3.62 28.50 -26.95
CA VAL A 774 -4.97 28.08 -26.62
C VAL A 774 -4.86 27.08 -25.48
N ALA A 775 -5.46 27.37 -24.33
CA ALA A 775 -5.46 26.43 -23.21
C ALA A 775 -6.13 25.11 -23.64
N PRO A 776 -5.58 23.92 -23.31
CA PRO A 776 -6.26 22.66 -23.55
C PRO A 776 -7.65 22.72 -22.90
N ALA A 777 -8.69 22.51 -23.69
CA ALA A 777 -10.06 22.44 -23.19
C ALA A 777 -10.15 21.28 -22.21
N LYS A 778 -10.73 21.53 -21.03
CA LYS A 778 -10.99 20.51 -20.02
C LYS A 778 -11.86 19.42 -20.67
N THR A 779 -11.30 18.26 -20.99
CA THR A 779 -12.08 17.07 -21.39
C THR A 779 -12.72 16.42 -20.17
N VAL A 780 -13.39 17.24 -19.35
CA VAL A 780 -14.61 16.98 -18.58
C VAL A 780 -15.22 18.38 -18.37
N PRO A 781 -16.46 18.65 -18.82
CA PRO A 781 -16.99 20.02 -18.92
C PRO A 781 -16.95 20.75 -17.56
N SER A 782 -16.34 21.95 -17.51
CA SER A 782 -16.57 22.91 -16.41
C SER A 782 -18.05 23.28 -16.25
N ASP A 783 -18.86 22.99 -17.28
CA ASP A 783 -20.31 23.09 -17.25
C ASP A 783 -20.98 22.09 -16.30
N LEU A 784 -20.41 20.91 -16.03
CA LEU A 784 -21.04 19.91 -15.15
C LEU A 784 -21.05 20.33 -13.68
N ARG A 785 -20.02 21.00 -13.17
CA ARG A 785 -20.04 21.52 -11.78
C ARG A 785 -21.05 22.66 -11.64
N ALA A 786 -21.04 23.61 -12.57
CA ALA A 786 -22.00 24.72 -12.54
C ALA A 786 -23.44 24.19 -12.68
N GLN A 787 -23.68 23.19 -13.54
CA GLN A 787 -24.97 22.52 -13.69
C GLN A 787 -25.34 21.67 -12.47
N ALA A 788 -24.40 20.95 -11.86
CA ALA A 788 -24.64 20.15 -10.66
C ALA A 788 -24.96 21.03 -9.44
N VAL A 789 -24.20 22.11 -9.24
CA VAL A 789 -24.48 23.12 -8.20
C VAL A 789 -25.83 23.80 -8.47
N ALA A 790 -26.13 24.17 -9.72
CA ALA A 790 -27.43 24.75 -10.07
C ALA A 790 -28.60 23.77 -9.86
N ARG A 791 -28.40 22.46 -10.07
CA ARG A 791 -29.42 21.43 -9.79
C ARG A 791 -29.65 21.18 -8.31
N LEU A 792 -28.66 21.46 -7.47
CA LEU A 792 -28.73 21.25 -6.03
C LEU A 792 -29.11 22.52 -5.25
N ALA A 793 -29.11 23.69 -5.90
CA ALA A 793 -29.48 24.95 -5.27
C ALA A 793 -30.91 24.89 -4.71
N GLY A 794 -31.06 25.18 -3.41
CA GLY A 794 -32.31 25.08 -2.67
C GLY A 794 -32.57 23.72 -2.00
N ALA A 795 -31.64 22.76 -2.07
CA ALA A 795 -31.76 21.50 -1.33
C ALA A 795 -31.64 21.71 0.19
N HIS A 796 -32.37 20.90 0.96
CA HIS A 796 -32.26 20.80 2.42
C HIS A 796 -31.67 19.45 2.83
N LEU A 797 -30.42 19.43 3.32
CA LEU A 797 -29.68 18.18 3.60
C LEU A 797 -29.41 17.98 5.08
N LEU A 798 -29.21 16.72 5.48
CA LEU A 798 -28.67 16.38 6.80
C LEU A 798 -27.23 15.94 6.65
N LEU A 799 -26.29 16.64 7.28
CA LEU A 799 -24.88 16.27 7.35
C LEU A 799 -24.60 15.56 8.67
N VAL A 800 -24.06 14.35 8.62
CA VAL A 800 -23.73 13.53 9.79
C VAL A 800 -22.24 13.21 9.77
N ASP A 801 -21.48 13.83 10.67
CA ASP A 801 -20.01 13.70 10.78
C ASP A 801 -19.62 13.98 12.24
N ASP A 802 -18.75 13.17 12.85
CA ASP A 802 -18.33 13.33 14.25
C ASP A 802 -17.17 14.32 14.45
N ASN A 803 -16.62 14.84 13.35
CA ASN A 803 -15.48 15.74 13.38
C ASN A 803 -15.88 17.19 13.05
N GLU A 804 -15.77 18.08 14.03
CA GLU A 804 -16.10 19.51 13.93
C GLU A 804 -15.41 20.20 12.74
N MET A 805 -14.16 19.85 12.41
CA MET A 805 -13.45 20.45 11.26
C MET A 805 -14.05 20.01 9.91
N ASN A 806 -14.55 18.78 9.80
CA ASN A 806 -15.24 18.31 8.59
C ASN A 806 -16.61 18.98 8.46
N GLN A 807 -17.30 19.19 9.57
CA GLN A 807 -18.57 19.91 9.62
C GLN A 807 -18.40 21.36 9.14
N GLU A 808 -17.37 22.08 9.63
CA GLU A 808 -17.04 23.44 9.18
C GLU A 808 -16.70 23.51 7.68
N LEU A 809 -15.91 22.55 7.18
CA LEU A 809 -15.55 22.47 5.76
C LEU A 809 -16.77 22.20 4.88
N ALA A 810 -17.60 21.23 5.25
CA ALA A 810 -18.83 20.92 4.54
C ALA A 810 -19.81 22.10 4.60
N GLN A 811 -19.88 22.82 5.72
CA GLN A 811 -20.68 24.02 5.88
C GLN A 811 -20.26 25.12 4.90
N ASP A 812 -18.95 25.39 4.76
CA ASP A 812 -18.45 26.38 3.79
C ASP A 812 -18.76 25.97 2.33
N LEU A 813 -18.62 24.68 2.01
CA LEU A 813 -18.84 24.16 0.66
C LEU A 813 -20.33 24.13 0.26
N LEU A 814 -21.21 23.63 1.12
CA LEU A 814 -22.64 23.46 0.85
C LEU A 814 -23.37 24.81 0.86
N SER A 815 -23.01 25.72 1.79
CA SER A 815 -23.61 27.06 1.85
C SER A 815 -23.33 27.87 0.59
N LYS A 816 -22.09 27.81 0.06
CA LYS A 816 -21.71 28.47 -1.21
C LYS A 816 -22.47 27.92 -2.43
N ALA A 817 -23.01 26.71 -2.35
CA ALA A 817 -23.83 26.09 -3.39
C ALA A 817 -25.33 26.40 -3.25
N GLY A 818 -25.73 27.21 -2.25
CA GLY A 818 -27.14 27.52 -1.97
C GLY A 818 -27.91 26.34 -1.39
N ILE A 819 -27.22 25.40 -0.75
CA ILE A 819 -27.81 24.24 -0.07
C ILE A 819 -27.95 24.59 1.42
N THR A 820 -29.14 24.41 1.95
CA THR A 820 -29.41 24.47 3.40
C THR A 820 -29.14 23.11 4.02
N PHE A 821 -28.62 23.05 5.24
CA PHE A 821 -28.39 21.78 5.91
C PHE A 821 -28.44 21.90 7.43
N GLU A 822 -28.74 20.79 8.09
CA GLU A 822 -28.58 20.58 9.53
C GLU A 822 -27.42 19.62 9.78
N VAL A 823 -26.78 19.73 10.95
CA VAL A 823 -25.60 18.93 11.32
C VAL A 823 -25.94 18.03 12.49
N ALA A 824 -25.49 16.78 12.42
CA ALA A 824 -25.52 15.80 13.51
C ALA A 824 -24.11 15.26 13.75
N GLY A 825 -23.72 15.10 15.01
CA GLY A 825 -22.43 14.54 15.42
C GLY A 825 -22.38 13.01 15.39
N ASP A 826 -23.52 12.32 15.41
CA ASP A 826 -23.59 10.87 15.32
C ASP A 826 -24.90 10.36 14.69
N GLY A 827 -24.97 9.05 14.44
CA GLY A 827 -26.12 8.41 13.83
C GLY A 827 -27.41 8.44 14.66
N SER A 828 -27.34 8.60 15.99
CA SER A 828 -28.50 8.71 16.86
C SER A 828 -29.11 10.10 16.77
N GLU A 829 -28.28 11.14 16.82
CA GLU A 829 -28.72 12.53 16.63
C GLU A 829 -29.32 12.74 15.24
N ALA A 830 -28.76 12.08 14.21
CA ALA A 830 -29.32 12.09 12.87
C ALA A 830 -30.77 11.56 12.82
N LEU A 831 -31.08 10.49 13.55
CA LEU A 831 -32.45 9.95 13.62
C LEU A 831 -33.41 10.89 14.36
N ASP A 832 -32.93 11.55 15.42
CA ASP A 832 -33.72 12.53 16.17
C ASP A 832 -34.04 13.77 15.34
N LEU A 833 -33.07 14.29 14.56
CA LEU A 833 -33.28 15.42 13.65
C LEU A 833 -34.21 15.06 12.51
N LEU A 834 -34.07 13.87 11.91
CA LEU A 834 -35.01 13.36 10.91
C LEU A 834 -36.45 13.30 11.43
N ALA A 835 -36.65 13.01 12.71
CA ALA A 835 -37.97 12.95 13.34
C ALA A 835 -38.56 14.33 13.69
N ARG A 836 -37.72 15.34 13.97
CA ARG A 836 -38.14 16.65 14.49
C ARG A 836 -38.18 17.77 13.45
N SER A 837 -37.22 17.83 12.54
CA SER A 837 -36.93 19.03 11.73
C SER A 837 -37.60 19.06 10.33
N GLY A 838 -38.39 18.05 9.97
CA GLY A 838 -39.11 18.02 8.68
C GLY A 838 -38.32 17.36 7.53
N PRO A 839 -38.83 17.36 6.29
CA PRO A 839 -38.30 16.52 5.22
C PRO A 839 -36.94 17.05 4.73
N PHE A 840 -35.96 16.16 4.70
CA PHE A 840 -34.67 16.36 4.06
C PHE A 840 -34.71 15.81 2.63
N ASP A 841 -33.99 16.45 1.72
CA ASP A 841 -33.82 16.02 0.32
C ASP A 841 -32.71 14.97 0.17
N GLY A 842 -31.86 14.83 1.19
CA GLY A 842 -30.82 13.81 1.26
C GLY A 842 -29.98 13.89 2.54
N VAL A 843 -29.23 12.83 2.82
CA VAL A 843 -28.35 12.69 3.98
C VAL A 843 -26.92 12.43 3.49
N LEU A 844 -25.96 13.20 3.98
CA LEU A 844 -24.52 12.93 3.85
C LEU A 844 -24.06 12.27 5.15
N MET A 845 -23.71 10.98 5.10
CA MET A 845 -23.53 10.14 6.30
C MET A 845 -22.10 9.61 6.39
N ASP A 846 -21.32 10.02 7.38
CA ASP A 846 -20.05 9.35 7.69
C ASP A 846 -20.30 7.89 8.11
N CYS A 847 -19.50 6.98 7.57
CA CYS A 847 -19.60 5.55 7.88
C CYS A 847 -19.01 5.19 9.25
N GLN A 848 -18.06 5.96 9.78
CA GLN A 848 -17.35 5.64 11.01
C GLN A 848 -17.49 6.78 12.03
N MET A 849 -18.42 6.62 12.97
CA MET A 849 -18.70 7.59 14.02
C MET A 849 -18.94 6.88 15.37
N PRO A 850 -18.65 7.53 16.51
CA PRO A 850 -18.97 7.02 17.85
C PRO A 850 -20.48 6.93 18.10
N VAL A 851 -20.87 6.23 19.16
CA VAL A 851 -22.28 6.01 19.60
C VAL A 851 -23.11 5.17 18.63
N MET A 852 -23.37 5.66 17.41
CA MET A 852 -24.06 4.94 16.35
C MET A 852 -23.38 5.18 15.00
N ASP A 853 -22.83 4.12 14.41
CA ASP A 853 -22.16 4.19 13.11
C ASP A 853 -23.15 4.43 11.95
N GLY A 854 -22.65 5.00 10.84
CA GLY A 854 -23.48 5.37 9.70
C GLY A 854 -24.19 4.20 9.01
N TYR A 855 -23.65 2.97 9.07
CA TYR A 855 -24.31 1.79 8.52
C TYR A 855 -25.52 1.40 9.37
N THR A 856 -25.36 1.44 10.69
CA THR A 856 -26.43 1.17 11.66
C THR A 856 -27.52 2.23 11.61
N ALA A 857 -27.13 3.52 11.53
CA ALA A 857 -28.04 4.62 11.33
C ALA A 857 -28.84 4.47 10.02
N THR A 858 -28.17 4.11 8.91
CA THR A 858 -28.86 3.91 7.61
C THR A 858 -29.86 2.77 7.66
N ARG A 859 -29.52 1.63 8.29
CA ARG A 859 -30.48 0.53 8.48
C ARG A 859 -31.71 0.97 9.29
N ALA A 860 -31.51 1.79 10.32
CA ALA A 860 -32.60 2.35 11.10
C ALA A 860 -33.46 3.31 10.26
N ILE A 861 -32.85 4.20 9.46
CA ILE A 861 -33.55 5.07 8.51
C ILE A 861 -34.41 4.25 7.54
N ARG A 862 -33.86 3.17 6.97
CA ARG A 862 -34.56 2.30 6.02
C ARG A 862 -35.69 1.48 6.63
N SER A 863 -35.66 1.23 7.94
CA SER A 863 -36.75 0.53 8.63
C SER A 863 -38.02 1.37 8.78
N GLN A 864 -37.92 2.70 8.65
CA GLN A 864 -39.05 3.61 8.77
C GLN A 864 -39.71 3.89 7.41
N PRO A 865 -41.03 3.62 7.22
CA PRO A 865 -41.72 3.76 5.93
C PRO A 865 -41.58 5.15 5.30
N GLN A 866 -41.54 6.20 6.12
CA GLN A 866 -41.44 7.59 5.66
C GLN A 866 -40.06 7.99 5.10
N TRP A 867 -38.99 7.22 5.35
CA TRP A 867 -37.62 7.53 4.89
C TRP A 867 -37.00 6.41 4.04
N GLN A 868 -37.78 5.42 3.63
CA GLN A 868 -37.29 4.31 2.81
C GLN A 868 -36.62 4.78 1.51
N THR A 869 -37.11 5.86 0.91
CA THR A 869 -36.61 6.42 -0.36
C THR A 869 -35.68 7.61 -0.19
N LEU A 870 -35.43 8.07 1.05
CA LEU A 870 -34.57 9.23 1.32
C LEU A 870 -33.14 8.94 0.84
N PRO A 871 -32.53 9.75 -0.06
CA PRO A 871 -31.16 9.52 -0.50
C PRO A 871 -30.18 9.59 0.67
N VAL A 872 -29.38 8.54 0.88
CA VAL A 872 -28.30 8.52 1.88
C VAL A 872 -26.99 8.27 1.15
N LEU A 873 -26.09 9.26 1.15
CA LEU A 873 -24.78 9.20 0.50
C LEU A 873 -23.71 9.00 1.58
N ALA A 874 -22.99 7.88 1.47
CA ALA A 874 -21.92 7.52 2.38
C ALA A 874 -20.73 8.48 2.24
N MET A 875 -20.13 8.93 3.32
CA MET A 875 -18.83 9.60 3.30
C MET A 875 -17.78 8.61 3.81
N THR A 876 -16.89 8.13 2.94
CA THR A 876 -15.96 7.02 3.27
C THR A 876 -14.50 7.47 3.25
N ALA A 877 -13.69 7.02 4.21
CA ALA A 877 -12.25 7.33 4.28
C ALA A 877 -11.38 6.53 3.28
N ASN A 878 -11.94 5.48 2.67
CA ASN A 878 -11.23 4.61 1.74
C ASN A 878 -12.15 4.26 0.56
N ALA A 879 -11.80 4.67 -0.66
CA ALA A 879 -12.59 4.42 -1.88
C ALA A 879 -12.31 3.03 -2.50
N MET A 880 -12.03 2.04 -1.66
CA MET A 880 -11.83 0.64 -2.08
C MET A 880 -13.20 -0.07 -2.22
N SER A 881 -13.26 -1.13 -3.02
CA SER A 881 -14.49 -1.89 -3.35
C SER A 881 -15.30 -2.38 -2.14
N ASP A 882 -14.65 -2.68 -1.02
CA ASP A 882 -15.29 -3.26 0.18
C ASP A 882 -16.18 -2.26 0.95
N ASP A 883 -15.75 -1.01 1.12
CA ASP A 883 -16.54 0.00 1.86
C ASP A 883 -17.78 0.44 1.06
N ARG A 884 -17.67 0.44 -0.27
CA ARG A 884 -18.81 0.67 -1.16
C ARG A 884 -19.82 -0.47 -1.10
N ALA A 885 -19.37 -1.72 -1.10
CA ALA A 885 -20.25 -2.89 -0.98
C ALA A 885 -21.03 -2.86 0.36
N ARG A 886 -20.35 -2.57 1.48
CA ARG A 886 -20.97 -2.44 2.80
C ARG A 886 -21.95 -1.27 2.91
N ALA A 887 -21.65 -0.14 2.28
CA ALA A 887 -22.55 1.01 2.23
C ALA A 887 -23.85 0.66 1.48
N LEU A 888 -23.73 0.00 0.32
CA LEU A 888 -24.88 -0.46 -0.47
C LEU A 888 -25.71 -1.53 0.28
N GLU A 889 -25.07 -2.50 0.93
CA GLU A 889 -25.75 -3.51 1.76
C GLU A 889 -26.51 -2.90 2.94
N ALA A 890 -26.00 -1.81 3.53
CA ALA A 890 -26.69 -1.08 4.59
C ALA A 890 -27.89 -0.24 4.10
N GLY A 891 -28.05 -0.09 2.78
CA GLY A 891 -29.12 0.66 2.15
C GLY A 891 -28.77 2.11 1.77
N MET A 892 -27.48 2.47 1.74
CA MET A 892 -27.01 3.75 1.20
C MET A 892 -27.07 3.73 -0.34
N ASN A 893 -27.25 4.90 -0.94
CA ASN A 893 -27.46 5.04 -2.38
C ASN A 893 -26.14 5.10 -3.17
N ASP A 894 -25.16 5.80 -2.62
CA ASP A 894 -23.82 5.93 -3.20
C ASP A 894 -22.83 6.41 -2.14
N HIS A 895 -21.62 6.76 -2.57
CA HIS A 895 -20.53 7.19 -1.70
C HIS A 895 -19.79 8.42 -2.23
N ILE A 896 -19.19 9.16 -1.31
CA ILE A 896 -18.34 10.32 -1.51
C ILE A 896 -17.05 10.04 -0.72
N ALA A 897 -15.92 9.96 -1.41
CA ALA A 897 -14.64 9.67 -0.78
C ALA A 897 -14.13 10.87 0.05
N LYS A 898 -13.53 10.59 1.21
CA LYS A 898 -12.73 11.51 2.02
C LYS A 898 -11.23 11.28 1.69
N PRO A 899 -10.42 12.34 1.48
CA PRO A 899 -10.79 13.76 1.52
C PRO A 899 -11.68 14.17 0.35
N LEU A 900 -12.61 15.10 0.61
CA LEU A 900 -13.69 15.48 -0.31
C LEU A 900 -13.15 16.08 -1.62
N ASN A 901 -13.29 15.36 -2.73
CA ASN A 901 -13.16 15.97 -4.05
C ASN A 901 -14.44 16.75 -4.35
N VAL A 902 -14.36 18.08 -4.24
CA VAL A 902 -15.54 18.97 -4.35
C VAL A 902 -16.28 18.80 -5.69
N GLN A 903 -15.59 18.54 -6.79
CA GLN A 903 -16.24 18.34 -8.10
C GLN A 903 -17.03 17.02 -8.13
N GLN A 904 -16.41 15.93 -7.66
CA GLN A 904 -17.05 14.62 -7.60
C GLN A 904 -18.21 14.60 -6.58
N MET A 905 -18.05 15.28 -5.44
CA MET A 905 -19.08 15.42 -4.40
C MET A 905 -20.37 16.01 -4.98
N PHE A 906 -20.31 17.20 -5.61
CA PHE A 906 -21.49 17.82 -6.19
C PHE A 906 -22.08 17.00 -7.35
N ALA A 907 -21.25 16.31 -8.13
CA ALA A 907 -21.73 15.44 -9.21
C ALA A 907 -22.52 14.23 -8.65
N THR A 908 -21.99 13.54 -7.63
CA THR A 908 -22.67 12.43 -6.95
C THR A 908 -23.94 12.91 -6.27
N MET A 909 -23.90 14.06 -5.58
CA MET A 909 -25.09 14.65 -4.96
C MET A 909 -26.17 14.96 -6.00
N ALA A 910 -25.81 15.61 -7.11
CA ALA A 910 -26.76 15.99 -8.15
C ALA A 910 -27.37 14.80 -8.92
N GLN A 911 -26.80 13.61 -8.77
CA GLN A 911 -27.34 12.37 -9.31
C GLN A 911 -28.48 11.80 -8.45
N TRP A 912 -28.41 11.97 -7.13
CA TRP A 912 -29.29 11.29 -6.17
C TRP A 912 -30.25 12.23 -5.44
N ILE A 913 -29.87 13.49 -5.26
CA ILE A 913 -30.62 14.49 -4.52
C ILE A 913 -31.40 15.36 -5.50
N THR A 914 -32.70 15.49 -5.28
CA THR A 914 -33.57 16.40 -6.02
C THR A 914 -34.20 17.37 -5.02
N PRO A 915 -33.92 18.68 -5.10
CA PRO A 915 -34.47 19.66 -4.15
C PRO A 915 -36.00 19.68 -4.19
N ALA A 916 -36.67 19.59 -3.05
CA ALA A 916 -38.13 19.79 -2.97
C ALA A 916 -38.55 21.22 -3.38
N ARG A 917 -37.64 22.20 -3.29
CA ARG A 917 -37.82 23.59 -3.74
C ARG A 917 -36.59 24.06 -4.52
N PRO A 918 -36.49 23.79 -5.83
CA PRO A 918 -35.35 24.24 -6.63
C PRO A 918 -35.30 25.78 -6.67
N ALA A 919 -34.17 26.35 -6.28
CA ALA A 919 -33.93 27.78 -6.42
C ALA A 919 -33.61 28.10 -7.90
N ALA A 920 -34.16 29.20 -8.43
CA ALA A 920 -33.80 29.66 -9.78
C ALA A 920 -32.29 29.97 -9.82
N ALA A 921 -31.59 29.44 -10.83
CA ALA A 921 -30.14 29.60 -10.97
C ALA A 921 -29.72 31.08 -10.86
N PRO A 922 -28.75 31.43 -10.01
CA PRO A 922 -28.28 32.80 -9.93
C PRO A 922 -27.58 33.18 -11.24
N ALA A 923 -28.05 34.26 -11.87
CA ALA A 923 -27.37 34.88 -13.01
C ALA A 923 -25.93 35.26 -12.61
N PRO A 924 -24.95 35.25 -13.53
CA PRO A 924 -23.56 35.56 -13.21
C PRO A 924 -23.46 36.99 -12.68
N ALA A 925 -23.27 37.11 -11.37
CA ALA A 925 -23.15 38.39 -10.70
C ALA A 925 -21.71 38.92 -10.82
N ALA A 926 -21.56 40.02 -11.54
CA ALA A 926 -20.55 41.04 -11.29
C ALA A 926 -21.26 42.40 -11.24
N PRO A 927 -20.87 43.39 -10.40
CA PRO A 927 -20.08 43.35 -9.17
C PRO A 927 -20.90 43.88 -7.97
N ALA A 928 -21.36 43.00 -7.07
CA ALA A 928 -21.99 43.42 -5.81
C ALA A 928 -20.96 43.98 -4.79
N ALA A 929 -19.68 43.63 -4.94
CA ALA A 929 -18.59 44.09 -4.07
C ALA A 929 -18.38 45.63 -4.08
N ALA A 930 -18.84 46.33 -5.12
CA ALA A 930 -18.75 47.79 -5.18
C ALA A 930 -19.85 48.50 -4.35
N ALA A 931 -21.01 47.87 -4.17
CA ALA A 931 -22.11 48.41 -3.37
C ALA A 931 -21.91 48.16 -1.87
N ASP A 932 -21.40 46.99 -1.48
CA ASP A 932 -21.12 46.67 -0.08
C ASP A 932 -19.87 47.39 0.46
N ALA A 933 -18.86 47.65 -0.39
CA ALA A 933 -17.73 48.51 -0.01
C ALA A 933 -18.15 49.97 0.23
N ALA A 934 -19.24 50.43 -0.37
CA ALA A 934 -19.78 51.78 -0.13
C ALA A 934 -20.41 51.92 1.27
N GLN A 935 -20.81 50.83 1.93
CA GLN A 935 -21.30 50.84 3.32
C GLN A 935 -20.19 51.14 4.34
N PHE A 936 -18.92 50.94 3.98
CA PHE A 936 -17.76 51.22 4.82
C PHE A 936 -16.99 52.45 4.32
N ALA A 937 -17.68 53.39 3.66
CA ALA A 937 -17.06 54.53 3.01
C ALA A 937 -16.26 55.41 4.01
N VAL A 938 -14.94 55.42 3.78
CA VAL A 938 -13.88 56.22 4.42
C VAL A 938 -13.74 55.96 5.92
N LEU A 939 -13.28 54.76 6.29
CA LEU A 939 -12.64 54.50 7.58
C LEU A 939 -11.18 55.01 7.52
N PRO A 940 -10.79 56.04 8.28
CA PRO A 940 -9.41 56.52 8.32
C PRO A 940 -8.42 55.39 8.62
N GLY A 941 -7.37 55.27 7.79
CA GLY A 941 -6.33 54.24 7.96
C GLY A 941 -6.71 52.84 7.49
N ILE A 942 -7.93 52.60 6.99
CA ILE A 942 -8.40 51.27 6.53
C ILE A 942 -8.81 51.32 5.05
N ASP A 943 -8.19 50.47 4.23
CA ASP A 943 -8.68 50.15 2.89
C ASP A 943 -9.78 49.08 2.98
N ALA A 944 -11.04 49.54 3.03
CA ALA A 944 -12.20 48.67 3.15
C ALA A 944 -12.33 47.67 1.99
N ARG A 945 -11.86 48.01 0.78
CA ARG A 945 -11.88 47.08 -0.37
C ARG A 945 -10.86 45.96 -0.17
N ALA A 946 -9.66 46.29 0.29
CA ALA A 946 -8.64 45.30 0.59
C ALA A 946 -9.08 44.35 1.71
N GLY A 947 -9.66 44.89 2.79
CA GLY A 947 -10.15 44.10 3.91
C GLY A 947 -11.36 43.21 3.57
N LEU A 948 -12.34 43.72 2.80
CA LEU A 948 -13.46 42.91 2.29
C LEU A 948 -13.01 41.78 1.37
N ALA A 949 -11.99 42.02 0.54
CA ALA A 949 -11.43 41.00 -0.34
C ALA A 949 -10.79 39.85 0.46
N THR A 950 -10.14 40.14 1.60
CA THR A 950 -9.62 39.12 2.52
C THR A 950 -10.74 38.25 3.13
N MET A 951 -11.96 38.80 3.23
CA MET A 951 -13.14 38.13 3.80
C MET A 951 -14.13 37.61 2.74
N GLY A 952 -13.67 37.42 1.50
CA GLY A 952 -14.48 36.86 0.41
C GLY A 952 -15.72 37.70 0.04
N GLY A 953 -15.73 38.99 0.38
CA GLY A 953 -16.85 39.91 0.11
C GLY A 953 -17.95 39.94 1.18
N SER A 954 -17.81 39.25 2.31
CA SER A 954 -18.83 39.24 3.39
C SER A 954 -18.78 40.52 4.25
N ALA A 955 -19.72 41.44 4.04
CA ALA A 955 -19.84 42.66 4.83
C ALA A 955 -20.10 42.41 6.34
N ALA A 956 -20.89 41.39 6.67
CA ALA A 956 -21.20 41.04 8.07
C ALA A 956 -19.96 40.54 8.82
N MET A 957 -19.19 39.65 8.18
CA MET A 957 -17.96 39.11 8.76
C MET A 957 -16.87 40.18 8.83
N TYR A 958 -16.79 41.05 7.82
CA TYR A 958 -15.88 42.19 7.83
C TYR A 958 -16.16 43.13 9.01
N ARG A 959 -17.42 43.47 9.27
CA ARG A 959 -17.83 44.29 10.43
C ARG A 959 -17.45 43.65 11.77
N LYS A 960 -17.65 42.33 11.92
CA LYS A 960 -17.25 41.59 13.12
C LYS A 960 -15.73 41.68 13.36
N MET A 961 -14.94 41.54 12.29
CA MET A 961 -13.48 41.63 12.38
C MET A 961 -12.98 43.04 12.68
N LEU A 962 -13.63 44.09 12.17
CA LEU A 962 -13.31 45.48 12.52
C LEU A 962 -13.53 45.77 14.02
N ARG A 963 -14.62 45.25 14.61
CA ARG A 963 -14.88 45.38 16.06
C ARG A 963 -13.83 44.64 16.90
N ARG A 964 -13.52 43.39 16.51
CA ARG A 964 -12.53 42.55 17.18
C ARG A 964 -11.12 43.16 17.13
N PHE A 965 -10.73 43.73 15.98
CA PHE A 965 -9.45 44.41 15.84
C PHE A 965 -9.31 45.56 16.85
N ARG A 966 -10.37 46.35 17.04
CA ARG A 966 -10.35 47.47 18.00
C ARG A 966 -10.23 46.98 19.44
N SER A 967 -10.97 45.96 19.85
CA SER A 967 -10.92 45.46 21.24
C SER A 967 -9.56 44.85 21.58
N GLU A 968 -9.01 44.04 20.68
CA GLU A 968 -7.76 43.29 20.93
C GLU A 968 -6.50 44.16 20.79
N GLN A 969 -6.51 45.21 19.96
CA GLN A 969 -5.30 45.99 19.64
C GLN A 969 -5.24 47.36 20.33
N ALA A 970 -6.28 47.81 21.03
CA ALA A 970 -6.27 49.08 21.77
C ALA A 970 -5.15 49.17 22.83
N GLY A 971 -4.74 48.04 23.42
CA GLY A 971 -3.68 47.97 24.44
C GLY A 971 -2.25 47.84 23.90
N PHE A 972 -2.05 47.89 22.58
CA PHE A 972 -0.76 47.57 21.95
C PHE A 972 0.42 48.37 22.51
N ALA A 973 0.29 49.70 22.60
CA ALA A 973 1.40 50.57 23.01
C ALA A 973 1.89 50.28 24.44
N GLN A 974 0.95 49.96 25.35
CA GLN A 974 1.26 49.60 26.73
C GLN A 974 1.88 48.21 26.82
N ALA A 975 1.32 47.21 26.13
CA ALA A 975 1.82 45.84 26.14
C ALA A 975 3.22 45.74 25.53
N PHE A 976 3.46 46.41 24.41
CA PHE A 976 4.75 46.44 23.74
C PHE A 976 5.79 47.21 24.57
N GLY A 977 5.42 48.36 25.14
CA GLY A 977 6.29 49.14 26.03
C GLY A 977 6.71 48.36 27.28
N ALA A 978 5.78 47.61 27.89
CA ALA A 978 6.07 46.75 29.03
C ALA A 978 7.03 45.60 28.68
N ALA A 979 6.82 44.95 27.54
CA ALA A 979 7.72 43.88 27.06
C ALA A 979 9.14 44.41 26.80
N ARG A 980 9.28 45.63 26.28
CA ARG A 980 10.58 46.27 26.08
C ARG A 980 11.25 46.70 27.39
N ALA A 981 10.50 47.31 28.32
CA ALA A 981 11.02 47.67 29.64
C ALA A 981 11.51 46.45 30.44
N ALA A 982 10.91 45.28 30.20
CA ALA A 982 11.33 44.01 30.78
C ALA A 982 12.50 43.33 30.04
N GLY A 983 12.99 43.90 28.94
CA GLY A 983 14.05 43.29 28.11
C GLY A 983 13.61 42.02 27.35
N ASP A 984 12.31 41.76 27.24
CA ASP A 984 11.76 40.56 26.60
C ASP A 984 11.53 40.80 25.09
N SER A 985 12.61 40.64 24.33
CA SER A 985 12.61 40.82 22.86
C SER A 985 11.72 39.80 22.14
N VAL A 986 11.50 38.62 22.72
CA VAL A 986 10.64 37.58 22.14
C VAL A 986 9.17 37.98 22.24
N THR A 987 8.74 38.46 23.41
CA THR A 987 7.38 38.94 23.60
C THR A 987 7.13 40.22 22.82
N ALA A 988 8.07 41.17 22.79
CA ALA A 988 7.96 42.38 21.98
C ALA A 988 7.79 42.04 20.48
N ARG A 989 8.62 41.13 19.94
CA ARG A 989 8.49 40.66 18.55
C ARG A 989 7.14 39.99 18.28
N ARG A 990 6.65 39.16 19.21
CA ARG A 990 5.35 38.50 19.10
C ARG A 990 4.21 39.51 19.05
N ILE A 991 4.22 40.52 19.91
CA ILE A 991 3.20 41.57 19.95
C ILE A 991 3.18 42.37 18.63
N ALA A 992 4.34 42.74 18.07
CA ALA A 992 4.43 43.38 16.76
C ALA A 992 3.96 42.47 15.61
N HIS A 993 4.30 41.18 15.65
CA HIS A 993 3.85 40.17 14.68
C HIS A 993 2.32 40.01 14.68
N THR A 994 1.71 39.94 15.86
CA THR A 994 0.25 39.85 16.02
C THR A 994 -0.44 41.08 15.44
N LEU A 995 0.04 42.30 15.73
CA LEU A 995 -0.53 43.52 15.18
C LEU A 995 -0.40 43.57 13.64
N ARG A 996 0.75 43.18 13.09
CA ARG A 996 0.96 43.10 11.63
C ARG A 996 -0.07 42.19 10.96
N GLY A 997 -0.30 41.00 11.53
CA GLY A 997 -1.28 40.05 11.00
C GLY A 997 -2.71 40.60 11.07
N ALA A 998 -3.09 41.12 12.23
CA ALA A 998 -4.40 41.69 12.48
C ALA A 998 -4.70 42.90 11.57
N ALA A 999 -3.73 43.80 11.39
CA ALA A 999 -3.86 44.99 10.54
C ALA A 999 -3.98 44.62 9.06
N GLY A 1000 -3.28 43.56 8.61
CA GLY A 1000 -3.40 43.03 7.26
C GLY A 1000 -4.80 42.51 6.95
N MET A 1001 -5.42 41.79 7.89
CA MET A 1001 -6.75 41.19 7.70
C MET A 1001 -7.85 42.23 7.52
N ILE A 1002 -7.76 43.38 8.19
CA ILE A 1002 -8.77 44.44 8.08
C ILE A 1002 -8.49 45.45 6.96
N GLY A 1003 -7.34 45.37 6.30
CA GLY A 1003 -6.92 46.34 5.27
C GLY A 1003 -6.27 47.61 5.84
N ALA A 1004 -5.75 47.59 7.08
CA ALA A 1004 -5.04 48.71 7.70
C ALA A 1004 -3.56 48.74 7.27
N LEU A 1005 -3.32 49.03 5.98
CA LEU A 1005 -2.03 48.83 5.31
C LEU A 1005 -0.87 49.64 5.92
N GLN A 1006 -1.15 50.86 6.40
CA GLN A 1006 -0.12 51.73 7.01
C GLN A 1006 0.31 51.21 8.39
N ALA A 1007 -0.67 50.81 9.23
CA ALA A 1007 -0.40 50.16 10.50
C ALA A 1007 0.31 48.82 10.32
N GLN A 1008 -0.07 48.03 9.30
CA GLN A 1008 0.60 46.77 8.96
C GLN A 1008 2.07 46.99 8.56
N ALA A 1009 2.35 47.98 7.72
CA ALA A 1009 3.72 48.29 7.29
C ALA A 1009 4.58 48.79 8.45
N ALA A 1010 4.03 49.65 9.31
CA ALA A 1010 4.71 50.12 10.52
C ALA A 1010 5.00 48.96 11.50
N ALA A 1011 4.03 48.07 11.72
CA ALA A 1011 4.18 46.91 12.59
C ALA A 1011 5.20 45.91 12.05
N ALA A 1012 5.26 45.72 10.73
CA ALA A 1012 6.28 44.88 10.08
C ALA A 1012 7.70 45.45 10.24
N ALA A 1013 7.86 46.78 10.12
CA ALA A 1013 9.15 47.43 10.35
C ALA A 1013 9.59 47.32 11.82
N LEU A 1014 8.65 47.45 12.77
CA LEU A 1014 8.91 47.27 14.20
C LEU A 1014 9.23 45.80 14.54
N GLU A 1015 8.51 44.84 13.95
CA GLU A 1015 8.80 43.40 14.08
C GLU A 1015 10.21 43.07 13.59
N GLN A 1016 10.61 43.63 12.45
CA GLN A 1016 11.93 43.45 11.87
C GLN A 1016 13.02 44.08 12.75
N ALA A 1017 12.80 45.28 13.27
CA ALA A 1017 13.74 45.93 14.19
C ALA A 1017 13.93 45.13 15.49
N CYS A 1018 12.87 44.53 16.04
CA CYS A 1018 12.96 43.62 17.19
C CYS A 1018 13.73 42.33 16.85
N ARG A 1019 13.64 41.85 15.61
CA ARG A 1019 14.35 40.66 15.13
C ARG A 1019 15.85 40.92 14.94
N ASP A 1020 16.17 42.08 14.39
CA ASP A 1020 17.55 42.45 14.03
C ASP A 1020 18.33 43.04 15.21
N GLY A 1021 17.69 43.21 16.37
CA GLY A 1021 18.33 43.78 17.57
C GLY A 1021 18.68 45.25 17.38
N ALA A 1022 17.82 46.02 16.71
CA ALA A 1022 18.06 47.42 16.40
C ALA A 1022 18.25 48.28 17.68
N PRO A 1023 19.04 49.38 17.62
CA PRO A 1023 19.24 50.27 18.77
C PRO A 1023 17.92 50.82 19.33
N ASP A 1024 17.86 51.05 20.64
CA ASP A 1024 16.63 51.50 21.33
C ASP A 1024 16.03 52.76 20.71
N SER A 1025 16.86 53.71 20.24
CA SER A 1025 16.39 54.92 19.57
C SER A 1025 15.64 54.66 18.26
N GLN A 1026 16.00 53.60 17.53
CA GLN A 1026 15.33 53.20 16.30
C GLN A 1026 14.04 52.43 16.61
N ALA A 1027 14.07 51.55 17.61
CA ALA A 1027 12.88 50.84 18.08
C ALA A 1027 11.83 51.79 18.68
N ASP A 1028 12.25 52.82 19.42
CA ASP A 1028 11.38 53.87 19.96
C ASP A 1028 10.70 54.67 18.84
N ALA A 1029 11.45 55.06 17.80
CA ALA A 1029 10.91 55.78 16.65
C ALA A 1029 9.89 54.93 15.87
N LEU A 1030 10.17 53.63 15.69
CA LEU A 1030 9.24 52.70 15.03
C LEU A 1030 8.02 52.40 15.89
N GLN A 1031 8.17 52.28 17.21
CA GLN A 1031 7.06 52.14 18.14
C GLN A 1031 6.14 53.36 18.11
N ALA A 1032 6.70 54.57 18.15
CA ALA A 1032 5.94 55.81 18.05
C ALA A 1032 5.17 55.90 16.71
N ARG A 1033 5.79 55.45 15.61
CA ARG A 1033 5.13 55.37 14.31
C ARG A 1033 3.98 54.36 14.31
N VAL A 1034 4.16 53.17 14.88
CA VAL A 1034 3.08 52.18 14.99
C VAL A 1034 1.93 52.71 15.84
N ALA A 1035 2.22 53.38 16.96
CA ALA A 1035 1.19 53.99 17.80
C ALA A 1035 0.37 55.04 17.03
N ALA A 1036 1.04 55.94 16.29
CA ALA A 1036 0.35 56.97 15.51
C ALA A 1036 -0.57 56.38 14.42
N GLU A 1037 -0.11 55.37 13.68
CA GLU A 1037 -0.92 54.72 12.63
C GLU A 1037 -2.07 53.90 13.23
N LEU A 1038 -1.83 53.24 14.37
CA LEU A 1038 -2.84 52.48 15.07
C LEU A 1038 -3.92 53.38 15.68
N ASP A 1039 -3.55 54.53 16.23
CA ASP A 1039 -4.50 55.51 16.78
C ASP A 1039 -5.45 56.03 15.69
N VAL A 1040 -4.95 56.27 14.47
CA VAL A 1040 -5.79 56.65 13.31
C VAL A 1040 -6.82 55.58 13.00
N VAL A 1041 -6.39 54.31 12.97
CA VAL A 1041 -7.27 53.16 12.71
C VAL A 1041 -8.30 52.99 13.82
N LEU A 1042 -7.88 53.01 15.10
CA LEU A 1042 -8.77 52.85 16.25
C LEU A 1042 -9.79 54.00 16.35
N ALA A 1043 -9.37 55.24 16.09
CA ALA A 1043 -10.26 56.40 16.03
C ALA A 1043 -11.26 56.28 14.87
N GLY A 1044 -10.83 55.77 13.71
CA GLY A 1044 -11.70 55.49 12.58
C GLY A 1044 -12.76 54.42 12.85
N LEU A 1045 -12.51 53.52 13.80
CA LEU A 1045 -13.40 52.43 14.20
C LEU A 1045 -14.37 52.79 15.34
N LEU A 1046 -14.30 53.99 15.92
CA LEU A 1046 -15.25 54.44 16.95
C LEU A 1046 -16.74 54.40 16.52
N PRO A 1047 -17.11 54.82 15.29
CA PRO A 1047 -18.51 54.87 14.86
C PRO A 1047 -19.20 53.51 14.71
N LEU A 1048 -18.44 52.41 14.57
CA LEU A 1048 -18.97 51.05 14.34
C LEU A 1048 -19.65 50.41 15.58
N ASP A 1049 -19.55 51.07 16.73
CA ASP A 1049 -20.21 50.68 18.00
C ASP A 1049 -21.57 51.36 18.22
N LEU A 1050 -21.93 52.37 17.42
CA LEU A 1050 -23.15 53.17 17.66
C LEU A 1050 -24.42 52.61 16.98
N GLU A 1051 -24.33 51.49 16.29
CA GLU A 1051 -25.49 50.75 15.76
C GLU A 1051 -25.51 49.33 16.35
N PRO A 1052 -26.24 49.10 17.44
CA PRO A 1052 -26.65 47.75 17.82
C PRO A 1052 -27.77 47.31 16.87
N GLU A 1053 -27.60 46.11 16.36
CA GLU A 1053 -28.58 45.37 15.55
C GLU A 1053 -29.97 45.47 16.17
N ALA A 1054 -30.83 46.30 15.58
CA ALA A 1054 -32.21 46.48 15.97
C ALA A 1054 -33.01 45.22 15.63
N ALA A 1055 -33.06 44.29 16.57
CA ALA A 1055 -34.13 43.30 16.68
C ALA A 1055 -35.06 43.73 17.83
N ALA A 1056 -36.37 43.77 17.55
CA ALA A 1056 -37.40 44.34 18.43
C ALA A 1056 -37.41 43.78 19.86
N PRO A 1057 -37.78 44.58 20.88
CA PRO A 1057 -37.92 44.12 22.26
C PRO A 1057 -39.02 43.04 22.40
N LEU A 1058 -38.72 41.98 23.15
CA LEU A 1058 -39.69 40.99 23.61
C LEU A 1058 -40.41 41.53 24.87
N ALA A 1059 -41.67 41.14 25.07
CA ALA A 1059 -42.51 41.64 26.16
C ALA A 1059 -41.82 41.48 27.54
N PRO A 1060 -41.99 42.44 28.48
CA PRO A 1060 -41.31 42.40 29.77
C PRO A 1060 -41.72 41.15 30.56
N LEU A 1061 -40.73 40.39 31.02
CA LEU A 1061 -40.93 39.25 31.92
C LEU A 1061 -41.52 39.72 33.26
N ASP A 1062 -42.39 38.90 33.84
CA ASP A 1062 -42.76 39.07 35.23
C ASP A 1062 -41.55 38.81 36.16
N GLU A 1063 -41.60 39.36 37.36
CA GLU A 1063 -40.50 39.33 38.32
C GLU A 1063 -40.17 37.90 38.81
N ALA A 1064 -41.13 36.98 38.74
CA ALA A 1064 -40.95 35.59 39.14
C ALA A 1064 -40.18 34.79 38.08
N ALA A 1065 -40.47 35.04 36.80
CA ALA A 1065 -39.80 34.41 35.66
C ALA A 1065 -38.37 34.95 35.49
N LEU A 1066 -38.13 36.24 35.78
CA LEU A 1066 -36.77 36.79 35.83
C LEU A 1066 -35.94 36.14 36.95
N ARG A 1067 -36.52 35.95 38.15
CA ARG A 1067 -35.85 35.24 39.26
C ARG A 1067 -35.51 33.79 38.92
N ALA A 1068 -36.43 33.07 38.28
CA ALA A 1068 -36.18 31.70 37.82
C ALA A 1068 -35.07 31.65 36.74
N GLY A 1069 -35.09 32.60 35.81
CA GLY A 1069 -34.06 32.74 34.78
C GLY A 1069 -32.67 33.03 35.35
N LEU A 1070 -32.58 33.93 36.33
CA LEU A 1070 -31.31 34.26 37.01
C LEU A 1070 -30.77 33.08 37.83
N ALA A 1071 -31.64 32.30 38.48
CA ALA A 1071 -31.23 31.07 39.18
C ALA A 1071 -30.70 30.01 38.20
N GLY A 1072 -31.36 29.84 37.05
CA GLY A 1072 -30.88 28.97 35.97
C GLY A 1072 -29.55 29.44 35.40
N LEU A 1073 -29.40 30.74 35.18
CA LEU A 1073 -28.14 31.34 34.71
C LEU A 1073 -27.00 31.13 35.71
N LYS A 1074 -27.28 31.27 37.01
CA LYS A 1074 -26.28 30.99 38.05
C LYS A 1074 -25.79 29.54 37.99
N ASN A 1075 -26.69 28.57 37.87
CA ASN A 1075 -26.30 27.16 37.80
C ASN A 1075 -25.43 26.87 36.56
N LEU A 1076 -25.81 27.40 35.40
CA LEU A 1076 -25.03 27.25 34.17
C LEU A 1076 -23.65 27.90 34.28
N LEU A 1077 -23.54 29.04 34.96
CA LEU A 1077 -22.25 29.69 35.21
C LEU A 1077 -21.39 28.92 36.22
N ASP A 1078 -21.97 28.37 37.30
CA ASP A 1078 -21.25 27.55 38.27
C ASP A 1078 -20.67 26.27 37.63
N ASP A 1079 -21.38 25.71 36.63
CA ASP A 1079 -20.96 24.53 35.88
C ASP A 1079 -20.05 24.85 34.67
N ASN A 1080 -19.71 26.14 34.45
CA ASN A 1080 -18.99 26.64 33.26
C ASN A 1080 -19.61 26.19 31.93
N ASP A 1081 -20.94 26.09 31.87
CA ASP A 1081 -21.68 25.62 30.72
C ASP A 1081 -21.84 26.76 29.69
N GLY A 1082 -21.45 26.50 28.43
CA GLY A 1082 -21.58 27.44 27.31
C GLY A 1082 -23.02 27.86 27.02
N ALA A 1083 -24.02 27.09 27.47
CA ALA A 1083 -25.43 27.47 27.43
C ALA A 1083 -25.75 28.73 28.25
N ALA A 1084 -24.88 29.13 29.18
CA ALA A 1084 -25.00 30.36 29.94
C ALA A 1084 -25.05 31.61 29.05
N LEU A 1085 -24.34 31.63 27.90
CA LEU A 1085 -24.33 32.78 26.99
C LEU A 1085 -25.71 33.01 26.38
N ALA A 1086 -26.31 31.94 25.85
CA ALA A 1086 -27.62 32.01 25.22
C ALA A 1086 -28.70 32.46 26.23
N LEU A 1087 -28.63 31.96 27.47
CA LEU A 1087 -29.55 32.36 28.53
C LEU A 1087 -29.32 33.82 28.99
N ALA A 1088 -28.07 34.26 29.14
CA ALA A 1088 -27.73 35.63 29.52
C ALA A 1088 -28.19 36.65 28.47
N VAL A 1089 -27.95 36.37 27.18
CA VAL A 1089 -28.41 37.22 26.06
C VAL A 1089 -29.94 37.29 26.01
N ARG A 1090 -30.63 36.16 26.23
CA ARG A 1090 -32.10 36.13 26.27
C ARG A 1090 -32.63 36.96 27.43
N LEU A 1091 -32.13 36.74 28.66
CA LEU A 1091 -32.56 37.49 29.83
C LEU A 1091 -32.25 38.98 29.70
N ALA A 1092 -31.12 39.37 29.10
CA ALA A 1092 -30.80 40.78 28.83
C ALA A 1092 -31.81 41.45 27.88
N ARG A 1093 -32.33 40.71 26.89
CA ARG A 1093 -33.38 41.20 25.98
C ARG A 1093 -34.75 41.28 26.66
N GLU A 1094 -35.07 40.32 27.52
CA GLU A 1094 -36.36 40.24 28.22
C GLU A 1094 -36.44 41.21 29.43
N ALA A 1095 -35.28 41.56 30.00
CA ALA A 1095 -35.14 42.54 31.08
C ALA A 1095 -35.03 43.99 30.58
N HIS A 1096 -35.30 44.24 29.29
CA HIS A 1096 -35.13 45.56 28.67
C HIS A 1096 -35.90 46.66 29.41
N GLY A 1097 -35.22 47.74 29.78
CA GLY A 1097 -35.78 48.84 30.56
C GLY A 1097 -35.84 48.61 32.08
N THR A 1098 -35.38 47.46 32.58
CA THR A 1098 -35.26 47.19 34.02
C THR A 1098 -33.82 47.43 34.52
N PRO A 1099 -33.60 47.61 35.84
CA PRO A 1099 -32.26 47.72 36.41
C PRO A 1099 -31.37 46.49 36.14
N ALA A 1100 -31.97 45.35 35.78
CA ALA A 1100 -31.26 44.10 35.50
C ALA A 1100 -30.67 44.03 34.08
N GLU A 1101 -31.07 44.89 33.13
CA GLU A 1101 -30.61 44.86 31.75
C GLU A 1101 -29.09 45.07 31.62
N ALA A 1102 -28.58 46.15 32.22
CA ALA A 1102 -27.16 46.49 32.10
C ALA A 1102 -26.25 45.42 32.75
N PRO A 1103 -26.53 44.91 33.96
CA PRO A 1103 -25.80 43.78 34.53
C PRO A 1103 -25.87 42.51 33.67
N LEU A 1104 -27.04 42.15 33.13
CA LEU A 1104 -27.18 40.94 32.29
C LEU A 1104 -26.42 41.03 30.97
N ARG A 1105 -26.29 42.23 30.39
CA ARG A 1105 -25.41 42.46 29.24
C ARG A 1105 -23.93 42.28 29.59
N VAL A 1106 -23.52 42.68 30.79
CA VAL A 1106 -22.16 42.45 31.29
C VAL A 1106 -21.92 40.95 31.51
N VAL A 1107 -22.89 40.23 32.07
CA VAL A 1107 -22.82 38.77 32.20
C VAL A 1107 -22.70 38.12 30.84
N ALA A 1108 -23.52 38.49 29.85
CA ALA A 1108 -23.44 37.94 28.50
C ALA A 1108 -22.07 38.19 27.83
N ALA A 1109 -21.54 39.42 27.92
CA ALA A 1109 -20.22 39.73 27.37
C ALA A 1109 -19.10 38.94 28.07
N ALA A 1110 -19.15 38.80 29.39
CA ALA A 1110 -18.16 38.03 30.14
C ALA A 1110 -18.19 36.53 29.78
N VAL A 1111 -19.38 35.94 29.56
CA VAL A 1111 -19.48 34.54 29.11
C VAL A 1111 -19.02 34.38 27.67
N GLU A 1112 -19.30 35.35 26.79
CA GLU A 1112 -18.82 35.36 25.40
C GLU A 1112 -17.29 35.36 25.33
N ASP A 1113 -16.64 36.04 26.29
CA ASP A 1113 -15.19 36.08 26.46
C ASP A 1113 -14.63 34.92 27.32
N TYR A 1114 -15.45 33.91 27.66
CA TYR A 1114 -15.11 32.76 28.51
C TYR A 1114 -14.65 33.12 29.95
N ASP A 1115 -14.95 34.32 30.44
CA ASP A 1115 -14.66 34.76 31.82
C ASP A 1115 -15.87 34.49 32.74
N PHE A 1116 -16.07 33.22 33.07
CA PHE A 1116 -17.17 32.77 33.93
C PHE A 1116 -17.09 33.32 35.36
N GLU A 1117 -15.90 33.63 35.87
CA GLU A 1117 -15.73 34.27 37.19
C GLU A 1117 -16.20 35.73 37.21
N LEU A 1118 -15.92 36.49 36.14
CA LEU A 1118 -16.45 37.84 35.98
C LEU A 1118 -17.97 37.81 35.79
N ALA A 1119 -18.48 36.85 35.02
CA ALA A 1119 -19.91 36.62 34.84
C ALA A 1119 -20.63 36.31 36.17
N LEU A 1120 -20.07 35.41 36.99
CA LEU A 1120 -20.59 35.08 38.32
C LEU A 1120 -20.53 36.28 39.29
N ARG A 1121 -19.48 37.09 39.25
CA ARG A 1121 -19.39 38.31 40.06
C ARG A 1121 -20.42 39.36 39.65
N ALA A 1122 -20.60 39.57 38.35
CA ALA A 1122 -21.60 40.48 37.81
C ALA A 1122 -23.02 40.00 38.19
N LEU A 1123 -23.28 38.70 38.12
CA LEU A 1123 -24.56 38.10 38.52
C LEU A 1123 -24.81 38.19 40.03
N HIS A 1124 -23.81 37.90 40.88
CA HIS A 1124 -23.92 38.03 42.33
C HIS A 1124 -24.13 39.48 42.79
N GLY A 1125 -23.56 40.45 42.06
CA GLY A 1125 -23.79 41.88 42.27
C GLY A 1125 -25.25 42.32 42.07
N MET A 1126 -26.08 41.50 41.41
CA MET A 1126 -27.51 41.75 41.21
C MET A 1126 -28.39 41.28 42.38
N ALA A 1127 -27.90 40.39 43.25
CA ALA A 1127 -28.69 39.79 44.34
C ALA A 1127 -29.28 40.80 45.36
N PRO A 1128 -28.64 41.94 45.69
CA PRO A 1128 -29.24 42.95 46.57
C PRO A 1128 -30.29 43.83 45.90
N ALA A 1129 -30.41 43.80 44.57
CA ALA A 1129 -31.33 44.65 43.80
C ALA A 1129 -32.67 43.97 43.45
N LEU A 1130 -32.87 42.72 43.86
CA LEU A 1130 -34.03 41.88 43.54
C LEU A 1130 -34.65 41.22 44.80
N SER A 1131 -34.33 41.74 45.99
CA SER A 1131 -34.91 41.35 47.29
C SER A 1131 -35.98 42.32 47.76
#